data_AF-W2MBU0-F1
#
_entry.id   AF-W2MBU0-F1
#
_cell.length_a   1.000
_cell.length_b   1.000
_cell.length_c   1.000
_cell.angle_alpha   90.00
_cell.angle_beta   90.00
_cell.angle_gamma   90.00
#
_symmetry.space_group_name_H-M   'P 1'
#
loop_
_entity.id
_entity.type
_entity.pdbx_description
1 polymer ?
#
loop_
_entity_poly.entity_id
_entity_poly.type
_entity_poly.pdbx_seq_one_letter_code
_entity_poly.pdbx_strand_id
1 'polypeptide(L)'
;MALCQCIGEFWRTHGESEEVALVKSDGTERKEVTYVELSQWQKELRMALGGDEWLIIGINLTPFSIEETMTMLLVAEGRAWSYVPIDMELPLSRQLSMLQSAGIRRLVTTAESPLAKYFGKEMKARAIEMTSSSFRPVQVVNLPDSFLKNSEVECMGRRLREEESFVAPLYVLFTSGTTGEPRGVMGTRTGAWTRLEWMWTAYPFIKSERVLRATKLSFVDSVWEILGAFLKRVSLVHFQPPESVQRSMRSVVLDNSARFLEVIRSENVTRFTAVPSVLEVLLLQTTEKDRKSALSGLRYVLSSGESLRLHVVQQLTANLPGVTILNLYGSTELSGDVTCMELKAPFSSAQIALWQEYGIPIANLDRYGVVGSVTALLLLPHDRDNSAHDSTVVWPTRSTACSEYTEEPTRGILYVSGSLLTFGYVGDEDAFVNSDKLLGHEVDTEPARRWFCTGDICCVIQGHLYYCGRKDNAVKIHGQRVYLEAVERAVAAARKEIEKDTHFGEDHQVVAITSTKEVSKYALIQQHIVAFIICDDANNTVTRHPQTKTLNVWISERFGAFHAPFDVLLLPSKSVPRLAHGKIDRRSLEKFLDYDKNDNAHSLAISSKGDRSTEVVVAQSLEEILGVSLSTCIFKDIRARTFADMGGNSLLATLFLHELRQVFGTLSIAAQDLLEMTIDEILSAVNAQPKKHHPQKPTTEILQRSMKPRSRTTEEPSDDIKRRKRTHHTHQQGRLNFISRYNQSSMGVNSIYLPACYFSQSRSLSWELRCAWRVDLSKCIDASPLVVQRRDHNGVLSTWAIVGSHSGQLVCVDVLAAGREIWRVTLDDRIEACAALNVKHEIVYVGTYRGTLFALDLQSGRTRWTFQAKGTIKASALVIEEHELVVFGAYDNNLYGLDVVTGQLQWILDVRGSIFSTPLYCNWPKQIFVASTNGNVMAIMSTSDDSFKSIKENWRLQLPLPVFAGLNTDYESNILLAGCADGKLYGVNMTTGDIQWQLATDKPIFSSPCVYQPGSVVFGSHDGMLRKVNSRTGELVWATNLNGAVFASPTVVRLIAEDATNQDSDLVCCVTTTTGQLCFCNERTGSIIYQTSDSSGEALSDANSAESNDLGPLFGSPVLIDNWCLLGTRTNYFYGFEMVSTTF
;
A
#
# COMPACT_ATOMS: atom_id res chain seq x y z
N MET A 1 12.90 37.55 15.56
CA MET A 1 14.23 37.95 16.10
C MET A 1 15.12 36.75 16.42
N ALA A 2 14.62 35.74 17.14
CA ALA A 2 15.39 34.56 17.54
C ALA A 2 16.09 33.83 16.37
N LEU A 3 15.41 33.61 15.25
CA LEU A 3 16.01 32.94 14.07
C LEU A 3 17.28 33.64 13.55
N CYS A 4 17.20 34.95 13.25
CA CYS A 4 18.35 35.70 12.74
C CYS A 4 19.48 35.78 13.75
N GLN A 5 19.16 35.91 15.05
CA GLN A 5 20.17 35.89 16.11
C GLN A 5 20.87 34.54 16.18
N CYS A 6 20.11 33.44 16.11
CA CYS A 6 20.63 32.08 16.11
C CYS A 6 21.55 31.84 14.91
N ILE A 7 21.15 32.23 13.69
CA ILE A 7 22.00 32.10 12.49
C ILE A 7 23.25 32.98 12.60
N GLY A 8 23.12 34.23 13.04
CA GLY A 8 24.27 35.13 13.19
C GLY A 8 25.26 34.66 14.26
N GLU A 9 24.78 34.12 15.38
CA GLU A 9 25.61 33.52 16.42
C GLU A 9 26.25 32.20 15.94
N PHE A 10 25.51 31.40 15.17
CA PHE A 10 26.03 30.20 14.55
C PHE A 10 27.25 30.50 13.69
N TRP A 11 27.15 31.47 12.78
CA TRP A 11 28.26 31.85 11.90
C TRP A 11 29.42 32.48 12.66
N ARG A 12 29.16 33.27 13.71
CA ARG A 12 30.22 33.84 14.55
C ARG A 12 31.02 32.76 15.28
N THR A 13 30.35 31.68 15.68
CA THR A 13 30.96 30.61 16.50
C THR A 13 31.58 29.51 15.65
N HIS A 14 30.98 29.19 14.50
CA HIS A 14 31.34 28.02 13.70
C HIS A 14 31.75 28.33 12.27
N GLY A 15 31.66 29.58 11.81
CA GLY A 15 31.99 29.96 10.44
C GLY A 15 33.46 29.80 10.05
N GLU A 16 34.35 29.56 11.01
CA GLU A 16 35.77 29.25 10.79
C GLU A 16 36.09 27.76 11.03
N SER A 17 35.07 26.91 11.19
CA SER A 17 35.25 25.48 11.44
C SER A 17 35.55 24.71 10.15
N GLU A 18 36.52 23.79 10.23
CA GLU A 18 36.84 22.82 9.18
C GLU A 18 35.94 21.57 9.23
N GLU A 19 34.93 21.54 10.10
CA GLU A 19 33.98 20.43 10.12
C GLU A 19 33.10 20.43 8.86
N VAL A 20 32.75 19.22 8.42
CA VAL A 20 31.89 18.99 7.24
C VAL A 20 30.46 19.44 7.54
N ALA A 21 30.02 20.46 6.82
CA ALA A 21 28.68 21.02 6.94
C ALA A 21 27.71 20.34 5.96
N LEU A 22 28.14 20.19 4.71
CA LEU A 22 27.34 19.64 3.62
C LEU A 22 28.13 18.54 2.90
N VAL A 23 27.42 17.53 2.44
CA VAL A 23 27.98 16.51 1.55
C VAL A 23 27.20 16.54 0.26
N LYS A 24 27.89 16.78 -0.86
CA LYS A 24 27.36 16.58 -2.20
C LYS A 24 27.68 15.16 -2.63
N SER A 25 26.65 14.38 -2.94
CA SER A 25 26.80 13.01 -3.41
C SER A 25 25.87 12.76 -4.59
N ASP A 26 26.41 12.17 -5.65
CA ASP A 26 25.61 11.67 -6.77
C ASP A 26 25.53 10.13 -6.78
N GLY A 27 26.09 9.47 -5.77
CA GLY A 27 26.20 8.01 -5.66
C GLY A 27 27.51 7.43 -6.19
N THR A 28 28.32 8.22 -6.91
CA THR A 28 29.64 7.83 -7.42
C THR A 28 30.74 8.79 -6.99
N GLU A 29 30.47 10.08 -7.04
CA GLU A 29 31.33 11.15 -6.59
C GLU A 29 30.80 11.73 -5.27
N ARG A 30 31.74 11.96 -4.35
CA ARG A 30 31.47 12.51 -3.03
C ARG A 30 32.34 13.73 -2.81
N LYS A 31 31.71 14.86 -2.52
CA LYS A 31 32.39 16.12 -2.21
C LYS A 31 31.89 16.67 -0.89
N GLU A 32 32.79 16.84 0.06
CA GLU A 32 32.51 17.47 1.34
C GLU A 32 32.74 18.97 1.23
N VAL A 33 31.89 19.75 1.90
CA VAL A 33 32.05 21.20 2.01
C VAL A 33 32.01 21.59 3.48
N THR A 34 33.04 22.31 3.93
CA THR A 34 33.22 22.69 5.33
C THR A 34 32.50 23.99 5.67
N TYR A 35 32.30 24.27 6.97
CA TYR A 35 31.70 25.54 7.39
C TYR A 35 32.52 26.77 6.97
N VAL A 36 33.86 26.66 6.94
CA VAL A 36 34.73 27.76 6.49
C VAL A 36 34.57 28.07 5.01
N GLU A 37 34.49 27.05 4.15
CA GLU A 37 34.23 27.24 2.72
C GLU A 37 32.86 27.91 2.49
N LEU A 38 31.84 27.46 3.22
CA LEU A 38 30.50 28.05 3.15
C LEU A 38 30.48 29.50 3.64
N SER A 39 31.19 29.82 4.73
CA SER A 39 31.25 31.18 5.25
C SER A 39 31.95 32.14 4.28
N GLN A 40 33.02 31.69 3.62
CA GLN A 40 33.72 32.47 2.60
C GLN A 40 32.80 32.77 1.41
N TRP A 41 32.16 31.74 0.85
CA TRP A 41 31.22 31.89 -0.26
C TRP A 41 30.03 32.80 0.11
N GLN A 42 29.49 32.64 1.31
CA GLN A 42 28.40 33.47 1.82
C GLN A 42 28.77 34.96 1.91
N LYS A 43 30.02 35.29 2.29
CA LYS A 43 30.53 36.66 2.33
C LYS A 43 30.59 37.27 0.92
N GLU A 44 31.03 36.51 -0.08
CA GLU A 44 31.05 36.97 -1.47
C GLU A 44 29.64 37.26 -1.99
N LEU A 45 28.68 36.36 -1.73
CA LEU A 45 27.29 36.55 -2.11
C LEU A 45 26.67 37.76 -1.41
N ARG A 46 26.95 37.96 -0.12
CA ARG A 46 26.49 39.14 0.64
C ARG A 46 27.00 40.44 0.02
N MET A 47 28.30 40.48 -0.33
CA MET A 47 28.88 41.63 -1.01
C MET A 47 28.25 41.88 -2.39
N ALA A 48 27.85 40.81 -3.09
CA ALA A 48 27.24 40.91 -4.41
C ALA A 48 25.79 41.40 -4.37
N LEU A 49 24.99 40.94 -3.39
CA LEU A 49 23.62 41.40 -3.19
C LEU A 49 23.56 42.89 -2.79
N GLY A 50 24.40 43.28 -1.82
CA GLY A 50 24.55 44.66 -1.34
C GLY A 50 23.32 45.27 -0.67
N GLY A 51 23.54 46.25 0.22
CA GLY A 51 22.50 47.06 0.85
C GLY A 51 21.85 46.45 2.10
N ASP A 52 21.51 47.31 3.07
CA ASP A 52 20.81 46.94 4.32
C ASP A 52 19.29 47.22 4.23
N GLU A 53 18.79 47.55 3.05
CA GLU A 53 17.38 47.83 2.81
C GLU A 53 16.52 46.55 2.76
N TRP A 54 15.20 46.74 2.81
CA TRP A 54 14.24 45.65 2.61
C TRP A 54 14.31 45.12 1.18
N LEU A 55 14.75 43.86 1.04
CA LEU A 55 14.98 43.22 -0.25
C LEU A 55 14.19 41.92 -0.38
N ILE A 56 13.46 41.81 -1.48
CA ILE A 56 12.89 40.54 -1.94
C ILE A 56 13.83 39.97 -3.01
N ILE A 57 14.41 38.82 -2.69
CA ILE A 57 15.48 38.18 -3.44
C ILE A 57 14.93 36.92 -4.12
N GLY A 58 14.93 36.90 -5.44
CA GLY A 58 14.62 35.71 -6.22
C GLY A 58 15.78 34.73 -6.19
N ILE A 59 15.49 33.45 -5.92
CA ILE A 59 16.46 32.36 -6.01
C ILE A 59 16.06 31.49 -7.20
N ASN A 60 16.87 31.51 -8.25
CA ASN A 60 16.64 30.76 -9.48
C ASN A 60 17.90 30.00 -9.86
N LEU A 61 18.23 29.03 -9.00
CA LEU A 61 19.44 28.21 -9.05
C LEU A 61 19.08 26.74 -9.33
N THR A 62 20.08 25.91 -9.64
CA THR A 62 19.88 24.47 -9.80
C THR A 62 19.27 23.85 -8.54
N PRO A 63 18.16 23.11 -8.63
CA PRO A 63 17.56 22.44 -7.48
C PRO A 63 18.57 21.54 -6.76
N PHE A 64 18.52 21.51 -5.43
CA PHE A 64 19.39 20.70 -4.56
C PHE A 64 20.88 21.07 -4.62
N SER A 65 21.21 22.19 -5.25
CA SER A 65 22.56 22.72 -5.26
C SER A 65 22.95 23.30 -3.89
N ILE A 66 24.25 23.36 -3.63
CA ILE A 66 24.76 23.93 -2.37
C ILE A 66 24.48 25.44 -2.37
N GLU A 67 24.61 26.08 -3.53
CA GLU A 67 24.42 27.51 -3.75
C GLU A 67 22.97 27.92 -3.46
N GLU A 68 21.98 27.10 -3.85
CA GLU A 68 20.57 27.31 -3.51
C GLU A 68 20.37 27.35 -1.99
N THR A 69 20.93 26.37 -1.28
CA THR A 69 20.82 26.26 0.18
C THR A 69 21.55 27.40 0.88
N MET A 70 22.74 27.75 0.42
CA MET A 70 23.54 28.83 0.98
C MET A 70 22.94 30.21 0.73
N THR A 71 22.33 30.42 -0.44
CA THR A 71 21.57 31.64 -0.73
C THR A 71 20.39 31.77 0.23
N MET A 72 19.62 30.69 0.44
CA MET A 72 18.51 30.68 1.38
C MET A 72 18.97 30.99 2.82
N LEU A 73 20.07 30.36 3.29
CA LEU A 73 20.64 30.61 4.62
C LEU A 73 21.08 32.06 4.82
N LEU A 74 21.70 32.67 3.80
CA LEU A 74 22.09 34.07 3.83
C LEU A 74 20.87 35.00 3.94
N VAL A 75 19.81 34.75 3.18
CA VAL A 75 18.58 35.55 3.29
C VAL A 75 17.91 35.35 4.65
N ALA A 76 17.91 34.13 5.19
CA ALA A 76 17.35 33.85 6.52
C ALA A 76 18.08 34.62 7.63
N GLU A 77 19.41 34.79 7.51
CA GLU A 77 20.22 35.62 8.40
C GLU A 77 19.86 37.12 8.32
N GLY A 78 19.66 37.64 7.11
CA GLY A 78 19.36 39.05 6.85
C GLY A 78 17.94 39.44 7.27
N ARG A 79 17.78 40.25 8.32
CA ARG A 79 16.46 40.61 8.89
C ARG A 79 15.51 41.31 7.92
N ALA A 80 16.05 42.12 7.01
CA ALA A 80 15.28 42.88 6.05
C ALA A 80 15.07 42.10 4.72
N TRP A 81 15.59 40.88 4.62
CA TRP A 81 15.60 40.13 3.37
C TRP A 81 14.52 39.05 3.39
N SER A 82 13.97 38.73 2.22
CA SER A 82 13.05 37.60 2.04
C SER A 82 13.37 36.94 0.72
N TYR A 83 13.27 35.61 0.66
CA TYR A 83 13.56 34.90 -0.58
C TYR A 83 12.29 34.43 -1.26
N VAL A 84 12.37 34.33 -2.58
CA VAL A 84 11.33 33.79 -3.43
C VAL A 84 11.98 32.74 -4.32
N PRO A 85 11.75 31.44 -4.09
CA PRO A 85 12.27 30.41 -4.96
C PRO A 85 11.49 30.42 -6.27
N ILE A 86 12.21 30.53 -7.38
CA ILE A 86 11.68 30.45 -8.74
C ILE A 86 12.26 29.19 -9.37
N ASP A 87 11.43 28.16 -9.53
CA ASP A 87 11.87 26.90 -10.12
C ASP A 87 12.22 27.11 -11.60
N MET A 88 13.44 26.74 -11.98
CA MET A 88 13.96 26.89 -13.35
C MET A 88 13.19 26.02 -14.37
N GLU A 89 12.50 24.98 -13.91
CA GLU A 89 11.71 24.08 -14.75
C GLU A 89 10.34 24.67 -15.14
N LEU A 90 9.92 25.78 -14.52
CA LEU A 90 8.67 26.45 -14.90
C LEU A 90 8.81 27.15 -16.26
N PRO A 91 7.71 27.29 -17.03
CA PRO A 91 7.73 28.13 -18.23
C PRO A 91 8.21 29.54 -17.94
N LEU A 92 9.00 30.12 -18.85
CA LEU A 92 9.60 31.45 -18.67
C LEU A 92 8.56 32.53 -18.36
N SER A 93 7.39 32.49 -19.02
CA SER A 93 6.26 33.39 -18.77
C SER A 93 5.80 33.36 -17.29
N ARG A 94 5.73 32.17 -16.70
CA ARG A 94 5.34 31.97 -15.30
C ARG A 94 6.44 32.43 -14.34
N GLN A 95 7.70 32.15 -14.66
CA GLN A 95 8.85 32.67 -13.91
C GLN A 95 8.82 34.22 -13.88
N LEU A 96 8.55 34.87 -15.01
CA LEU A 96 8.43 36.33 -15.12
C LEU A 96 7.24 36.88 -14.33
N SER A 97 6.07 36.24 -14.42
CA SER A 97 4.88 36.63 -13.64
C SER A 97 5.14 36.58 -12.12
N MET A 98 5.79 35.52 -11.64
CA MET A 98 6.17 35.39 -10.22
C MET A 98 7.19 36.45 -9.78
N LEU A 99 8.17 36.79 -10.63
CA LEU A 99 9.11 37.89 -10.35
C LEU A 99 8.39 39.22 -10.17
N GLN A 100 7.40 39.50 -11.01
CA GLN A 100 6.61 40.73 -10.99
C GLN A 100 5.69 40.80 -9.77
N SER A 101 4.88 39.76 -9.52
CA SER A 101 3.91 39.80 -8.42
C SER A 101 4.59 39.80 -7.04
N ALA A 102 5.71 39.09 -6.90
CA ALA A 102 6.47 39.12 -5.65
C ALA A 102 7.34 40.37 -5.47
N GLY A 103 7.44 41.25 -6.48
CA GLY A 103 8.21 42.49 -6.34
C GLY A 103 9.74 42.28 -6.27
N ILE A 104 10.27 41.28 -6.96
CA ILE A 104 11.68 40.87 -6.85
C ILE A 104 12.61 41.94 -7.42
N ARG A 105 13.57 42.41 -6.62
CA ARG A 105 14.55 43.45 -7.02
C ARG A 105 15.96 42.91 -7.28
N ARG A 106 16.25 41.74 -6.74
CA ARG A 106 17.54 41.04 -6.86
C ARG A 106 17.25 39.61 -7.22
N LEU A 107 17.90 39.10 -8.25
CA LEU A 107 17.78 37.72 -8.70
C LEU A 107 19.15 37.05 -8.60
N VAL A 108 19.23 35.98 -7.81
CA VAL A 108 20.39 35.08 -7.75
C VAL A 108 20.12 33.92 -8.70
N THR A 109 20.94 33.79 -9.74
CA THR A 109 20.71 32.85 -10.84
C THR A 109 22.00 32.27 -11.42
N THR A 110 21.90 31.33 -12.35
CA THR A 110 23.02 30.70 -13.07
C THR A 110 22.99 31.10 -14.55
N ALA A 111 24.12 30.98 -15.25
CA ALA A 111 24.17 31.30 -16.68
C ALA A 111 23.26 30.40 -17.54
N GLU A 112 22.97 29.18 -17.06
CA GLU A 112 22.12 28.21 -17.75
C GLU A 112 20.63 28.57 -17.69
N SER A 113 20.22 29.38 -16.69
CA SER A 113 18.82 29.72 -16.44
C SER A 113 18.14 30.42 -17.62
N PRO A 114 16.87 30.11 -17.92
CA PRO A 114 16.04 30.87 -18.85
C PRO A 114 15.94 32.36 -18.50
N LEU A 115 15.84 32.70 -17.20
CA LEU A 115 15.77 34.09 -16.74
C LEU A 115 17.10 34.82 -16.94
N ALA A 116 18.22 34.16 -16.66
CA ALA A 116 19.54 34.73 -16.91
C ALA A 116 19.74 35.03 -18.40
N LYS A 117 19.29 34.14 -19.29
CA LYS A 117 19.33 34.36 -20.75
C LYS A 117 18.41 35.49 -21.21
N TYR A 118 17.24 35.62 -20.59
CA TYR A 118 16.29 36.69 -20.88
C TYR A 118 16.84 38.07 -20.51
N PHE A 119 17.42 38.21 -19.31
CA PHE A 119 17.98 39.47 -18.82
C PHE A 119 19.43 39.75 -19.30
N GLY A 120 20.17 38.70 -19.67
CA GLY A 120 21.61 38.72 -19.94
C GLY A 120 22.07 39.54 -21.14
N LYS A 121 21.14 40.10 -21.93
CA LYS A 121 21.46 41.05 -23.01
C LYS A 121 21.34 42.52 -22.59
N GLU A 122 20.68 42.84 -21.47
CA GLU A 122 20.29 44.21 -21.12
C GLU A 122 20.77 44.67 -19.73
N MET A 123 21.18 43.77 -18.83
CA MET A 123 21.43 44.11 -17.42
C MET A 123 22.85 43.83 -16.92
N LYS A 124 23.34 44.67 -16.01
CA LYS A 124 24.59 44.45 -15.27
C LYS A 124 24.39 43.33 -14.26
N ALA A 125 25.01 42.18 -14.50
CA ALA A 125 25.11 41.07 -13.56
C ALA A 125 26.46 41.08 -12.85
N ARG A 126 26.49 40.74 -11.56
CA ARG A 126 27.74 40.49 -10.82
C ARG A 126 27.94 38.99 -10.69
N ALA A 127 28.98 38.46 -11.34
CA ALA A 127 29.36 37.06 -11.23
C ALA A 127 30.12 36.78 -9.93
N ILE A 128 29.87 35.61 -9.37
CA ILE A 128 30.57 35.02 -8.22
C ILE A 128 31.19 33.73 -8.73
N GLU A 129 32.51 33.76 -8.91
CA GLU A 129 33.32 32.64 -9.39
C GLU A 129 34.50 32.46 -8.43
N MET A 130 34.51 31.37 -7.67
CA MET A 130 35.65 31.01 -6.84
C MET A 130 36.46 29.92 -7.55
N THR A 131 37.64 30.29 -8.04
CA THR A 131 38.54 29.50 -8.91
C THR A 131 39.07 28.19 -8.30
N SER A 132 38.84 27.95 -7.01
CA SER A 132 39.31 26.74 -6.28
C SER A 132 38.23 26.09 -5.42
N SER A 133 36.93 26.25 -5.75
CA SER A 133 35.86 25.95 -4.80
C SER A 133 34.95 24.77 -5.15
N SER A 134 34.21 24.30 -4.14
CA SER A 134 33.14 23.31 -4.29
C SER A 134 31.89 23.82 -5.01
N PHE A 135 31.84 25.13 -5.32
CA PHE A 135 30.65 25.81 -5.77
C PHE A 135 30.61 26.03 -7.28
N ARG A 136 29.41 26.03 -7.84
CA ARG A 136 29.12 26.43 -9.22
C ARG A 136 29.09 27.97 -9.33
N PRO A 137 29.44 28.53 -10.49
CA PRO A 137 29.30 29.96 -10.76
C PRO A 137 27.87 30.45 -10.57
N VAL A 138 27.71 31.58 -9.89
CA VAL A 138 26.40 32.23 -9.65
C VAL A 138 26.45 33.69 -10.10
N GLN A 139 25.33 34.22 -10.55
CA GLN A 139 25.16 35.60 -10.98
C GLN A 139 24.08 36.29 -10.13
N VAL A 140 24.38 37.52 -9.69
CA VAL A 140 23.41 38.41 -9.06
C VAL A 140 22.98 39.47 -10.07
N VAL A 141 21.69 39.48 -10.42
CA VAL A 141 21.08 40.40 -11.39
C VAL A 141 20.21 41.42 -10.64
N ASN A 142 20.44 42.70 -10.93
CA ASN A 142 19.62 43.80 -10.41
C ASN A 142 18.49 44.09 -11.40
N LEU A 143 17.24 43.85 -10.99
CA LEU A 143 16.07 44.11 -11.84
C LEU A 143 15.67 45.60 -11.75
N PRO A 144 15.33 46.25 -12.87
CA PRO A 144 14.97 47.67 -12.89
C PRO A 144 13.57 47.90 -12.35
N ASP A 145 13.35 49.05 -11.72
CA ASP A 145 12.03 49.43 -11.19
C ASP A 145 10.94 49.47 -12.28
N SER A 146 11.31 49.72 -13.54
CA SER A 146 10.39 49.70 -14.69
C SER A 146 9.79 48.33 -15.00
N PHE A 147 10.41 47.24 -14.52
CA PHE A 147 9.91 45.87 -14.63
C PHE A 147 8.83 45.58 -13.56
N LEU A 148 8.83 46.32 -12.46
CA LEU A 148 7.91 46.21 -11.33
C LEU A 148 6.68 47.12 -11.52
N LYS A 149 5.95 46.96 -12.61
CA LYS A 149 4.68 47.68 -12.82
C LYS A 149 3.54 46.86 -12.23
N ASN A 150 3.18 47.05 -10.95
CA ASN A 150 1.89 46.63 -10.38
C ASN A 150 1.65 47.21 -8.96
N SER A 151 0.40 47.54 -8.64
CA SER A 151 -0.06 48.05 -7.33
C SER A 151 0.19 47.08 -6.16
N GLU A 152 0.23 45.78 -6.43
CA GLU A 152 0.48 44.72 -5.44
C GLU A 152 1.89 44.82 -4.81
N VAL A 153 2.88 45.29 -5.58
CA VAL A 153 4.26 45.49 -5.13
C VAL A 153 4.39 46.64 -4.13
N GLU A 154 3.56 47.69 -4.29
CA GLU A 154 3.49 48.80 -3.33
C GLU A 154 2.79 48.41 -2.02
N CYS A 155 1.73 47.59 -2.09
CA CYS A 155 1.08 47.04 -0.90
C CYS A 155 2.03 46.14 -0.10
N MET A 156 2.80 45.29 -0.78
CA MET A 156 3.85 44.48 -0.16
C MET A 156 4.90 45.36 0.52
N GLY A 157 5.46 46.35 -0.19
CA GLY A 157 6.43 47.28 0.35
C GLY A 157 5.94 48.09 1.56
N ARG A 158 4.63 48.39 1.64
CA ARG A 158 3.99 49.01 2.81
C ARG A 158 3.82 48.05 3.97
N ARG A 159 3.30 46.83 3.74
CA ARG A 159 3.10 45.81 4.78
C ARG A 159 4.40 45.43 5.50
N LEU A 160 5.49 45.39 4.75
CA LEU A 160 6.85 45.17 5.25
C LEU A 160 7.41 46.31 6.11
N ARG A 161 6.86 47.53 5.97
CA ARG A 161 7.30 48.75 6.67
C ARG A 161 6.35 49.16 7.80
N GLU A 162 5.06 48.88 7.70
CA GLU A 162 4.03 49.30 8.65
C GLU A 162 3.97 48.39 9.89
N GLU A 163 4.35 47.11 9.78
CA GLU A 163 4.44 46.19 10.93
C GLU A 163 5.85 46.18 11.55
N GLU A 164 6.32 47.33 12.05
CA GLU A 164 7.55 47.43 12.85
C GLU A 164 7.47 46.65 14.19
N SER A 165 6.32 46.07 14.53
CA SER A 165 6.14 45.26 15.72
C SER A 165 6.12 43.75 15.41
N PHE A 166 7.28 43.11 15.57
CA PHE A 166 7.50 41.69 15.89
C PHE A 166 7.47 40.59 14.79
N VAL A 167 6.87 40.75 13.61
CA VAL A 167 6.79 39.65 12.62
C VAL A 167 7.49 40.04 11.31
N ALA A 168 8.67 39.50 11.04
CA ALA A 168 9.39 39.76 9.78
C ALA A 168 9.18 38.58 8.80
N PRO A 169 8.96 38.83 7.49
CA PRO A 169 8.83 37.76 6.48
C PRO A 169 10.14 37.00 6.26
N LEU A 170 10.09 35.69 6.08
CA LEU A 170 11.25 34.89 5.71
C LEU A 170 11.27 34.59 4.21
N TYR A 171 10.10 34.25 3.65
CA TYR A 171 9.97 33.75 2.29
C TYR A 171 8.63 34.12 1.67
N VAL A 172 8.54 34.05 0.35
CA VAL A 172 7.28 33.97 -0.40
C VAL A 172 7.26 32.68 -1.19
N LEU A 173 6.34 31.77 -0.88
CA LEU A 173 6.16 30.50 -1.60
C LEU A 173 4.86 30.54 -2.39
N PHE A 174 4.93 30.30 -3.70
CA PHE A 174 3.76 30.33 -4.57
C PHE A 174 3.00 29.00 -4.55
N THR A 175 1.68 29.08 -4.38
CA THR A 175 0.74 27.96 -4.47
C THR A 175 -0.23 28.16 -5.63
N SER A 176 -0.87 27.10 -6.13
CA SER A 176 -1.95 27.24 -7.12
C SER A 176 -3.13 28.03 -6.50
N GLY A 177 -3.56 29.12 -7.11
CA GLY A 177 -4.80 29.80 -6.72
C GLY A 177 -6.03 29.10 -7.28
N THR A 178 -7.21 29.37 -6.70
CA THR A 178 -8.49 28.94 -7.29
C THR A 178 -8.63 29.40 -8.74
N THR A 179 -8.07 30.56 -9.08
CA THR A 179 -8.07 31.20 -10.42
C THR A 179 -7.12 30.54 -11.43
N GLY A 180 -6.23 29.65 -11.00
CA GLY A 180 -5.14 29.07 -11.82
C GLY A 180 -3.86 29.91 -11.85
N GLU A 181 -3.96 31.18 -11.44
CA GLU A 181 -2.79 32.04 -11.23
C GLU A 181 -2.07 31.68 -9.92
N PRO A 182 -0.72 31.70 -9.89
CA PRO A 182 0.05 31.49 -8.67
C PRO A 182 -0.27 32.57 -7.61
N ARG A 183 -0.57 32.14 -6.38
CA ARG A 183 -0.68 33.05 -5.23
C ARG A 183 0.53 32.88 -4.31
N GLY A 184 1.26 33.96 -4.06
CA GLY A 184 2.42 33.95 -3.17
C GLY A 184 1.98 33.96 -1.71
N VAL A 185 2.38 32.97 -0.91
CA VAL A 185 2.17 32.94 0.54
C VAL A 185 3.40 33.50 1.23
N MET A 186 3.25 34.56 2.02
CA MET A 186 4.35 35.22 2.70
C MET A 186 4.58 34.63 4.10
N GLY A 187 5.54 33.73 4.22
CA GLY A 187 5.90 33.07 5.48
C GLY A 187 6.70 33.95 6.43
N THR A 188 6.56 33.69 7.73
CA THR A 188 7.13 34.55 8.78
C THR A 188 8.33 33.89 9.46
N ARG A 189 9.28 34.71 9.92
CA ARG A 189 10.40 34.23 10.76
C ARG A 189 9.92 33.68 12.11
N THR A 190 8.81 34.20 12.63
CA THR A 190 8.20 33.74 13.88
C THR A 190 7.60 32.34 13.70
N GLY A 191 6.87 32.10 12.61
CA GLY A 191 6.38 30.77 12.25
C GLY A 191 7.53 29.78 12.04
N ALA A 192 8.55 30.20 11.30
CA ALA A 192 9.75 29.38 11.10
C ALA A 192 10.45 29.00 12.42
N TRP A 193 10.66 29.96 13.32
CA TRP A 193 11.25 29.68 14.63
C TRP A 193 10.39 28.74 15.45
N THR A 194 9.07 28.96 15.49
CA THR A 194 8.12 28.12 16.23
C THR A 194 8.18 26.67 15.76
N ARG A 195 8.21 26.45 14.44
CA ARG A 195 8.31 25.11 13.83
C ARG A 195 9.65 24.43 14.12
N LEU A 196 10.75 25.19 14.10
CA LEU A 196 12.11 24.68 14.39
C LEU A 196 12.30 24.36 15.88
N GLU A 197 11.83 25.23 16.77
CA GLU A 197 11.90 25.02 18.21
C GLU A 197 11.14 23.75 18.62
N TRP A 198 9.93 23.56 18.10
CA TRP A 198 9.19 22.32 18.28
C TRP A 198 9.97 21.12 17.75
N MET A 199 10.51 21.20 16.53
CA MET A 199 11.28 20.11 15.91
C MET A 199 12.44 19.66 16.80
N TRP A 200 13.23 20.61 17.30
CA TRP A 200 14.40 20.32 18.12
C TRP A 200 14.06 19.85 19.53
N THR A 201 12.88 20.22 20.04
CA THR A 201 12.43 19.84 21.37
C THR A 201 11.77 18.45 21.35
N ALA A 202 10.89 18.19 20.38
CA ALA A 202 10.17 16.93 20.25
C ALA A 202 11.07 15.82 19.66
N TYR A 203 11.88 16.15 18.66
CA TYR A 203 12.71 15.20 17.92
C TYR A 203 14.15 15.69 17.81
N PRO A 204 14.89 15.76 18.93
CA PRO A 204 16.23 16.33 18.97
C PRO A 204 17.19 15.59 18.04
N PHE A 205 17.98 16.37 17.32
CA PHE A 205 19.09 15.87 16.52
C PHE A 205 20.24 15.39 17.42
N ILE A 206 20.90 14.31 17.00
CA ILE A 206 22.20 13.89 17.55
C ILE A 206 23.28 14.14 16.50
N LYS A 207 24.53 14.36 16.93
CA LYS A 207 25.64 14.74 16.03
C LYS A 207 25.93 13.73 14.91
N SER A 208 25.59 12.46 15.11
CA SER A 208 25.78 11.40 14.11
C SER A 208 24.63 11.30 13.10
N GLU A 209 23.53 12.03 13.29
CA GLU A 209 22.46 12.08 12.28
C GLU A 209 22.95 12.77 11.01
N ARG A 210 22.33 12.40 9.89
CA ARG A 210 22.52 13.01 8.57
C ARG A 210 21.16 13.16 7.91
N VAL A 211 20.88 14.36 7.42
CA VAL A 211 19.57 14.71 6.83
C VAL A 211 19.72 14.77 5.32
N LEU A 212 18.88 14.02 4.60
CA LEU A 212 18.83 14.11 3.15
C LEU A 212 18.06 15.37 2.73
N ARG A 213 18.68 16.15 1.85
CA ARG A 213 18.05 17.28 1.16
C ARG A 213 17.27 16.75 -0.06
N ALA A 214 15.96 16.54 0.12
CA ALA A 214 15.12 15.84 -0.85
C ALA A 214 13.99 16.69 -1.45
N THR A 215 13.65 17.83 -0.82
CA THR A 215 12.51 18.65 -1.22
C THR A 215 12.92 19.91 -2.00
N LYS A 216 12.33 20.24 -3.16
CA LYS A 216 12.65 21.50 -3.88
C LYS A 216 12.40 22.74 -3.00
N LEU A 217 13.19 23.81 -3.17
CA LEU A 217 13.07 25.03 -2.36
C LEU A 217 11.70 25.73 -2.48
N SER A 218 10.97 25.46 -3.57
CA SER A 218 9.60 25.94 -3.80
C SER A 218 8.55 25.33 -2.86
N PHE A 219 8.88 24.28 -2.11
CA PHE A 219 8.01 23.69 -1.10
C PHE A 219 8.51 23.98 0.31
N VAL A 220 7.58 24.20 1.23
CA VAL A 220 7.88 24.65 2.61
C VAL A 220 8.70 23.64 3.42
N ASP A 221 8.58 22.33 3.16
CA ASP A 221 9.35 21.31 3.90
C ASP A 221 10.87 21.45 3.71
N SER A 222 11.30 22.05 2.59
CA SER A 222 12.70 22.36 2.34
C SER A 222 13.32 23.28 3.39
N VAL A 223 12.51 24.19 3.95
CA VAL A 223 12.95 25.16 4.96
C VAL A 223 13.35 24.43 6.24
N TRP A 224 12.60 23.40 6.62
CA TRP A 224 12.85 22.61 7.83
C TRP A 224 13.95 21.58 7.64
N GLU A 225 14.06 20.99 6.45
CA GLU A 225 15.23 20.18 6.07
C GLU A 225 16.51 20.99 6.26
N ILE A 226 16.60 22.18 5.64
CA ILE A 226 17.79 23.04 5.65
C ILE A 226 18.05 23.61 7.05
N LEU A 227 17.14 24.47 7.56
CA LEU A 227 17.38 25.20 8.80
C LEU A 227 17.42 24.27 10.02
N GLY A 228 16.61 23.21 10.02
CA GLY A 228 16.52 22.26 11.12
C GLY A 228 17.84 21.55 11.36
N ALA A 229 18.46 21.02 10.31
CA ALA A 229 19.73 20.30 10.39
C ALA A 229 20.92 21.26 10.57
N PHE A 230 21.00 22.29 9.72
CA PHE A 230 22.16 23.18 9.65
C PHE A 230 22.42 23.89 10.98
N LEU A 231 21.39 24.45 11.61
CA LEU A 231 21.52 25.15 12.90
C LEU A 231 21.87 24.23 14.08
N LYS A 232 21.72 22.92 13.91
CA LYS A 232 22.12 21.91 14.91
C LYS A 232 23.42 21.21 14.56
N ARG A 233 24.16 21.72 13.57
CA ARG A 233 25.43 21.16 13.09
C ARG A 233 25.29 19.70 12.62
N VAL A 234 24.11 19.37 12.08
CA VAL A 234 23.86 18.08 11.43
C VAL A 234 24.11 18.24 9.95
N SER A 235 24.91 17.34 9.38
CA SER A 235 25.30 17.42 7.98
C SER A 235 24.09 17.20 7.05
N LEU A 236 23.95 18.05 6.04
CA LEU A 236 22.98 17.88 4.97
C LEU A 236 23.62 17.10 3.82
N VAL A 237 22.93 16.06 3.36
CA VAL A 237 23.31 15.27 2.19
C VAL A 237 22.53 15.80 0.99
N HIS A 238 23.23 16.49 0.09
CA HIS A 238 22.70 16.99 -1.17
C HIS A 238 22.79 15.90 -2.23
N PHE A 239 21.66 15.23 -2.49
CA PHE A 239 21.59 14.24 -3.55
C PHE A 239 21.40 14.95 -4.90
N GLN A 240 22.43 14.95 -5.74
CA GLN A 240 22.35 15.62 -7.04
C GLN A 240 21.86 14.68 -8.15
N PRO A 241 21.03 15.19 -9.07
CA PRO A 241 20.75 14.50 -10.32
C PRO A 241 22.00 14.48 -11.22
N PRO A 242 22.16 13.44 -12.09
CA PRO A 242 23.23 13.39 -13.07
C PRO A 242 23.17 14.60 -14.00
N GLU A 243 24.31 15.05 -14.51
CA GLU A 243 24.37 16.21 -15.41
C GLU A 243 23.50 16.07 -16.66
N SER A 244 23.30 14.84 -17.16
CA SER A 244 22.42 14.56 -18.30
C SER A 244 20.92 14.74 -17.99
N VAL A 245 20.52 14.69 -16.71
CA VAL A 245 19.11 14.68 -16.25
C VAL A 245 18.74 15.96 -15.48
N GLN A 246 19.71 16.87 -15.27
CA GLN A 246 19.54 18.12 -14.49
C GLN A 246 18.44 19.08 -14.98
N ARG A 247 17.87 18.85 -16.17
CA ARG A 247 16.88 19.75 -16.78
C ARG A 247 15.43 19.46 -16.38
N SER A 248 15.12 18.31 -15.80
CA SER A 248 13.73 18.01 -15.44
C SER A 248 13.59 16.85 -14.44
N MET A 249 13.78 17.14 -13.15
CA MET A 249 13.61 16.15 -12.09
C MET A 249 12.63 16.66 -11.03
N ARG A 250 11.46 16.01 -10.96
CA ARG A 250 10.39 16.37 -10.01
C ARG A 250 10.69 15.96 -8.56
N SER A 251 11.39 14.84 -8.35
CA SER A 251 11.82 14.35 -7.02
C SER A 251 13.11 13.54 -7.15
N VAL A 252 14.12 13.88 -6.35
CA VAL A 252 15.38 13.13 -6.27
C VAL A 252 15.20 11.76 -5.63
N VAL A 253 14.17 11.56 -4.79
CA VAL A 253 13.87 10.24 -4.20
C VAL A 253 13.42 9.23 -5.27
N LEU A 254 12.79 9.72 -6.35
CA LEU A 254 12.21 8.90 -7.42
C LEU A 254 13.05 8.85 -8.70
N ASP A 255 14.31 9.24 -8.63
CA ASP A 255 15.16 9.22 -9.81
C ASP A 255 15.53 7.78 -10.22
N ASN A 256 16.48 7.17 -9.51
CA ASN A 256 16.88 5.78 -9.68
C ASN A 256 16.96 5.16 -8.29
N SER A 257 16.06 4.23 -7.98
CA SER A 257 15.98 3.59 -6.66
C SER A 257 17.33 3.02 -6.23
N ALA A 258 18.13 2.46 -7.15
CA ALA A 258 19.47 1.97 -6.83
C ALA A 258 20.43 3.11 -6.42
N ARG A 259 20.41 4.26 -7.10
CA ARG A 259 21.29 5.39 -6.77
C ARG A 259 20.85 6.09 -5.49
N PHE A 260 19.56 6.26 -5.31
CA PHE A 260 18.99 6.76 -4.06
C PHE A 260 19.38 5.87 -2.88
N LEU A 261 19.15 4.56 -2.98
CA LEU A 261 19.54 3.60 -1.94
C LEU A 261 21.04 3.60 -1.68
N GLU A 262 21.87 3.72 -2.72
CA GLU A 262 23.32 3.82 -2.57
C GLU A 262 23.74 5.09 -1.83
N VAL A 263 23.08 6.23 -2.07
CA VAL A 263 23.35 7.46 -1.31
C VAL A 263 22.86 7.34 0.13
N ILE A 264 21.66 6.79 0.37
CA ILE A 264 21.19 6.53 1.74
C ILE A 264 22.19 5.68 2.52
N ARG A 265 22.71 4.62 1.88
CA ARG A 265 23.66 3.67 2.46
C ARG A 265 25.05 4.28 2.66
N SER A 266 25.66 4.81 1.60
CA SER A 266 27.04 5.32 1.62
C SER A 266 27.19 6.57 2.50
N GLU A 267 26.18 7.43 2.51
CA GLU A 267 26.16 8.62 3.36
C GLU A 267 25.50 8.37 4.71
N ASN A 268 25.09 7.15 5.07
CA ASN A 268 24.44 6.83 6.35
C ASN A 268 23.31 7.83 6.68
N VAL A 269 22.42 8.09 5.72
CA VAL A 269 21.30 9.01 5.92
C VAL A 269 20.40 8.45 7.02
N THR A 270 20.07 9.28 7.99
CA THR A 270 19.22 8.89 9.14
C THR A 270 17.82 9.49 9.05
N ARG A 271 17.64 10.57 8.28
CA ARG A 271 16.37 11.28 8.20
C ARG A 271 16.13 11.83 6.79
N PHE A 272 14.92 11.61 6.26
CA PHE A 272 14.46 12.29 5.04
C PHE A 272 12.96 12.55 5.10
N THR A 273 12.52 13.51 4.28
CA THR A 273 11.11 13.86 4.10
C THR A 273 10.65 13.42 2.72
N ALA A 274 9.47 12.80 2.63
CA ALA A 274 8.83 12.48 1.37
C ALA A 274 7.31 12.43 1.51
N VAL A 275 6.61 12.77 0.43
CA VAL A 275 5.15 12.64 0.38
C VAL A 275 4.74 11.16 0.33
N PRO A 276 3.57 10.77 0.87
CA PRO A 276 3.09 9.38 0.85
C PRO A 276 3.20 8.67 -0.49
N SER A 277 2.83 9.32 -1.60
CA SER A 277 2.94 8.73 -2.95
C SER A 277 4.37 8.43 -3.39
N VAL A 278 5.34 9.24 -2.98
CA VAL A 278 6.77 9.01 -3.22
C VAL A 278 7.27 7.83 -2.38
N LEU A 279 6.84 7.72 -1.12
CA LEU A 279 7.19 6.60 -0.24
C LEU A 279 6.65 5.27 -0.76
N GLU A 280 5.43 5.27 -1.26
CA GLU A 280 4.79 4.09 -1.86
C GLU A 280 5.56 3.60 -3.09
N VAL A 281 5.89 4.50 -4.03
CA VAL A 281 6.68 4.13 -5.22
C VAL A 281 8.09 3.68 -4.88
N LEU A 282 8.74 4.31 -3.89
CA LEU A 282 10.05 3.88 -3.41
C LEU A 282 10.00 2.44 -2.88
N LEU A 283 8.95 2.06 -2.14
CA LEU A 283 8.79 0.70 -1.64
C LEU A 283 8.58 -0.31 -2.77
N LEU A 284 7.86 0.06 -3.82
CA LEU A 284 7.63 -0.78 -5.00
C LEU A 284 8.91 -1.00 -5.83
N GLN A 285 9.79 -0.01 -5.91
CA GLN A 285 11.01 -0.04 -6.73
C GLN A 285 12.24 -0.65 -6.05
N THR A 286 12.05 -1.25 -4.87
CA THR A 286 13.13 -1.82 -4.07
C THR A 286 12.84 -3.27 -3.76
N THR A 287 13.87 -4.12 -3.69
CA THR A 287 13.71 -5.50 -3.21
C THR A 287 13.82 -5.53 -1.68
N GLU A 288 13.37 -6.62 -1.05
CA GLU A 288 13.51 -6.81 0.40
C GLU A 288 14.98 -6.75 0.85
N LYS A 289 15.88 -7.29 0.02
CA LYS A 289 17.33 -7.25 0.26
C LYS A 289 17.88 -5.82 0.20
N ASP A 290 17.44 -5.04 -0.79
CA ASP A 290 17.86 -3.64 -0.92
C ASP A 290 17.40 -2.82 0.29
N ARG A 291 16.15 -3.01 0.73
CA ARG A 291 15.60 -2.33 1.91
C ARG A 291 16.34 -2.70 3.20
N LYS A 292 16.59 -3.99 3.46
CA LYS A 292 17.31 -4.45 4.66
C LYS A 292 18.76 -3.91 4.72
N SER A 293 19.43 -3.79 3.58
CA SER A 293 20.83 -3.38 3.52
C SER A 293 21.04 -1.87 3.47
N ALA A 294 20.23 -1.12 2.72
CA ALA A 294 20.42 0.31 2.49
C ALA A 294 19.60 1.20 3.45
N LEU A 295 18.38 0.79 3.81
CA LEU A 295 17.46 1.63 4.60
C LEU A 295 17.59 1.41 6.12
N SER A 296 18.43 0.47 6.57
CA SER A 296 18.61 0.13 7.99
C SER A 296 19.22 1.25 8.83
N GLY A 297 19.94 2.19 8.20
CA GLY A 297 20.49 3.38 8.85
C GLY A 297 19.46 4.48 9.13
N LEU A 298 18.25 4.37 8.56
CA LEU A 298 17.19 5.36 8.77
C LEU A 298 16.65 5.28 10.19
N ARG A 299 16.46 6.46 10.79
CA ARG A 299 15.83 6.64 12.11
C ARG A 299 14.45 7.27 11.97
N TYR A 300 14.32 8.27 11.10
CA TYR A 300 13.06 9.00 10.91
C TYR A 300 12.71 9.13 9.43
N VAL A 301 11.46 8.81 9.10
CA VAL A 301 10.87 9.10 7.79
C VAL A 301 9.74 10.09 8.01
N LEU A 302 9.90 11.30 7.49
CA LEU A 302 8.89 12.36 7.62
C LEU A 302 7.95 12.24 6.43
N SER A 303 6.66 12.10 6.71
CA SER A 303 5.60 12.11 5.71
C SER A 303 4.80 13.39 5.84
N SER A 304 4.77 14.21 4.80
CA SER A 304 3.99 15.45 4.76
C SER A 304 3.33 15.62 3.38
N GLY A 305 2.40 16.55 3.27
CA GLY A 305 1.84 16.97 1.99
C GLY A 305 0.64 16.18 1.47
N GLU A 306 0.45 14.89 1.81
CA GLU A 306 -0.72 14.08 1.42
C GLU A 306 -1.23 13.22 2.60
N SER A 307 -2.43 12.66 2.48
CA SER A 307 -2.94 11.71 3.48
C SER A 307 -2.14 10.41 3.45
N LEU A 308 -1.52 10.06 4.58
CA LEU A 308 -0.78 8.81 4.74
C LEU A 308 -1.74 7.61 4.83
N ARG A 309 -1.51 6.59 3.98
CA ARG A 309 -2.37 5.41 3.88
C ARG A 309 -1.86 4.27 4.74
N LEU A 310 -2.78 3.48 5.29
CA LEU A 310 -2.46 2.38 6.20
C LEU A 310 -1.53 1.33 5.57
N HIS A 311 -1.74 0.97 4.31
CA HIS A 311 -0.90 -0.04 3.64
C HIS A 311 0.55 0.45 3.49
N VAL A 312 0.77 1.75 3.23
CA VAL A 312 2.12 2.34 3.16
C VAL A 312 2.80 2.28 4.53
N VAL A 313 2.08 2.60 5.60
CA VAL A 313 2.60 2.50 6.99
C VAL A 313 2.95 1.05 7.33
N GLN A 314 2.08 0.11 6.99
CA GLN A 314 2.32 -1.32 7.22
C GLN A 314 3.53 -1.82 6.44
N GLN A 315 3.68 -1.44 5.17
CA GLN A 315 4.85 -1.80 4.37
C GLN A 315 6.13 -1.17 4.90
N LEU A 316 6.13 0.13 5.23
CA LEU A 316 7.30 0.81 5.80
C LEU A 316 7.75 0.13 7.09
N THR A 317 6.82 -0.10 8.01
CA THR A 317 7.15 -0.67 9.33
C THR A 317 7.46 -2.17 9.31
N ALA A 318 6.88 -2.95 8.39
CA ALA A 318 7.24 -4.35 8.20
C ALA A 318 8.66 -4.52 7.64
N ASN A 319 9.06 -3.63 6.73
CA ASN A 319 10.39 -3.68 6.13
C ASN A 319 11.46 -2.96 6.97
N LEU A 320 11.08 -1.95 7.75
CA LEU A 320 11.97 -1.10 8.56
C LEU A 320 11.43 -0.94 9.99
N PRO A 321 11.42 -2.00 10.81
CA PRO A 321 10.79 -1.97 12.14
C PRO A 321 11.45 -0.99 13.13
N GLY A 322 12.70 -0.59 12.88
CA GLY A 322 13.42 0.40 13.70
C GLY A 322 13.12 1.86 13.35
N VAL A 323 12.49 2.12 12.21
CA VAL A 323 12.19 3.49 11.73
C VAL A 323 10.96 4.04 12.44
N THR A 324 11.04 5.32 12.81
CA THR A 324 9.90 6.10 13.29
C THR A 324 9.36 6.95 12.14
N ILE A 325 8.08 6.80 11.82
CA ILE A 325 7.41 7.61 10.79
C ILE A 325 6.77 8.81 11.48
N LEU A 326 7.05 10.02 11.01
CA LEU A 326 6.42 11.24 11.49
C LEU A 326 5.41 11.71 10.44
N ASN A 327 4.12 11.50 10.70
CA ASN A 327 3.05 11.97 9.83
C ASN A 327 2.72 13.43 10.20
N LEU A 328 3.22 14.35 9.38
CA LEU A 328 3.09 15.79 9.56
C LEU A 328 1.92 16.33 8.73
N TYR A 329 1.14 17.23 9.33
CA TYR A 329 0.03 17.88 8.65
C TYR A 329 0.12 19.39 8.78
N GLY A 330 -0.15 20.07 7.66
CA GLY A 330 -0.37 21.50 7.61
C GLY A 330 -0.43 22.02 6.17
N SER A 331 -0.19 23.31 6.02
CA SER A 331 -0.22 24.01 4.74
C SER A 331 0.80 25.13 4.68
N THR A 332 1.06 25.64 3.47
CA THR A 332 1.99 26.76 3.26
C THR A 332 1.57 28.00 4.05
N GLU A 333 0.27 28.25 4.19
CA GLU A 333 -0.33 29.36 4.93
C GLU A 333 -0.13 29.27 6.46
N LEU A 334 0.32 28.10 6.94
CA LEU A 334 0.58 27.79 8.33
C LEU A 334 2.05 27.46 8.60
N SER A 335 2.96 28.00 7.78
CA SER A 335 4.40 27.77 7.90
C SER A 335 4.76 26.27 7.89
N GLY A 336 4.10 25.48 7.04
CA GLY A 336 4.41 24.06 6.85
C GLY A 336 3.50 23.17 7.69
N ASP A 337 3.97 22.75 8.86
CA ASP A 337 3.27 21.74 9.66
C ASP A 337 2.76 22.33 10.98
N VAL A 338 1.51 22.02 11.31
CA VAL A 338 0.82 22.44 12.54
C VAL A 338 0.54 21.28 13.47
N THR A 339 0.50 20.05 12.96
CA THR A 339 0.37 18.85 13.78
C THR A 339 1.32 17.75 13.33
N CYS A 340 1.57 16.82 14.24
CA CYS A 340 2.40 15.65 14.03
C CYS A 340 1.79 14.43 14.71
N MET A 341 1.76 13.31 14.01
CA MET A 341 1.52 12.00 14.58
C MET A 341 2.79 11.15 14.45
N GLU A 342 3.32 10.70 15.60
CA GLU A 342 4.40 9.71 15.64
C GLU A 342 3.84 8.31 15.42
N LEU A 343 4.38 7.58 14.45
CA LEU A 343 4.00 6.22 14.13
C LEU A 343 5.23 5.33 14.21
N LYS A 344 5.25 4.44 15.22
CA LYS A 344 6.31 3.47 15.42
C LYS A 344 5.74 2.09 15.70
N ALA A 345 6.21 1.10 14.95
CA ALA A 345 5.80 -0.29 15.17
C ALA A 345 6.40 -0.86 16.47
N PRO A 346 5.76 -1.89 17.07
CA PRO A 346 4.54 -2.56 16.61
C PRO A 346 3.26 -1.75 16.93
N PHE A 347 2.28 -1.81 16.03
CA PHE A 347 0.95 -1.24 16.24
C PHE A 347 -0.01 -2.30 16.81
N SER A 348 -0.87 -1.90 17.75
CA SER A 348 -1.91 -2.78 18.30
C SER A 348 -3.03 -3.03 17.28
N SER A 349 -3.75 -4.15 17.41
CA SER A 349 -4.91 -4.45 16.55
C SER A 349 -6.01 -3.38 16.64
N ALA A 350 -6.19 -2.76 17.81
CA ALA A 350 -7.14 -1.67 18.01
C ALA A 350 -6.74 -0.40 17.24
N GLN A 351 -5.45 -0.03 17.26
CA GLN A 351 -4.94 1.08 16.44
C GLN A 351 -5.15 0.81 14.95
N ILE A 352 -4.82 -0.40 14.48
CA ILE A 352 -4.99 -0.77 13.07
C ILE A 352 -6.47 -0.72 12.65
N ALA A 353 -7.39 -1.22 13.48
CA ALA A 353 -8.83 -1.18 13.20
C ALA A 353 -9.36 0.27 13.10
N LEU A 354 -8.96 1.13 14.05
CA LEU A 354 -9.30 2.56 14.00
C LEU A 354 -8.73 3.23 12.74
N TRP A 355 -7.52 2.85 12.32
CA TRP A 355 -6.89 3.40 11.12
C TRP A 355 -7.50 2.87 9.82
N GLN A 356 -8.11 1.68 9.83
CA GLN A 356 -8.88 1.15 8.70
C GLN A 356 -10.18 1.93 8.52
N GLU A 357 -10.83 2.33 9.61
CA GLU A 357 -12.10 3.04 9.58
C GLU A 357 -11.93 4.55 9.29
N TYR A 358 -11.00 5.22 9.99
CA TYR A 358 -10.85 6.68 9.96
C TYR A 358 -9.60 7.19 9.22
N GLY A 359 -8.74 6.28 8.76
CA GLY A 359 -7.43 6.62 8.21
C GLY A 359 -6.36 6.83 9.30
N ILE A 360 -5.15 7.20 8.87
CA ILE A 360 -4.05 7.46 9.81
C ILE A 360 -4.24 8.84 10.46
N PRO A 361 -4.16 8.95 11.81
CA PRO A 361 -4.32 10.23 12.48
C PRO A 361 -3.19 11.20 12.11
N ILE A 362 -3.55 12.49 12.08
CA ILE A 362 -2.66 13.61 11.75
C ILE A 362 -2.11 14.33 12.99
N ALA A 363 -2.67 14.05 14.16
CA ALA A 363 -2.18 14.54 15.44
C ALA A 363 -2.53 13.59 16.58
N ASN A 364 -1.62 13.44 17.54
CA ASN A 364 -2.03 13.21 18.92
C ASN A 364 -2.26 14.59 19.57
N LEU A 365 -3.41 14.85 20.17
CA LEU A 365 -3.71 16.15 20.80
C LEU A 365 -3.05 16.24 22.18
N ASP A 366 -1.73 16.15 22.17
CA ASP A 366 -0.85 16.41 23.30
C ASP A 366 0.16 17.52 22.93
N ARG A 367 1.06 17.84 23.87
CA ARG A 367 2.05 18.91 23.68
C ARG A 367 3.00 18.66 22.50
N TYR A 368 3.21 17.41 22.10
CA TYR A 368 4.16 17.05 21.05
C TYR A 368 3.49 16.86 19.70
N GLY A 369 2.20 16.50 19.65
CA GLY A 369 1.47 16.35 18.40
C GLY A 369 0.85 17.64 17.85
N VAL A 370 0.87 18.75 18.59
CA VAL A 370 0.59 20.10 18.07
C VAL A 370 1.87 20.95 18.07
N VAL A 371 2.18 21.54 16.92
CA VAL A 371 3.41 22.33 16.72
C VAL A 371 3.23 23.71 17.33
N GLY A 372 4.10 24.09 18.27
CA GLY A 372 4.10 25.41 18.90
C GLY A 372 3.18 25.52 20.11
N SER A 373 3.70 26.10 21.20
CA SER A 373 3.00 26.20 22.49
C SER A 373 1.78 27.12 22.49
N VAL A 374 1.71 28.06 21.54
CA VAL A 374 0.62 29.03 21.38
C VAL A 374 -0.29 28.72 20.18
N THR A 375 -0.09 27.57 19.54
CA THR A 375 -0.95 27.12 18.43
C THR A 375 -2.28 26.64 18.99
N ALA A 376 -3.37 27.08 18.37
CA ALA A 376 -4.73 26.70 18.75
C ALA A 376 -5.45 26.05 17.56
N LEU A 377 -6.20 24.99 17.84
CA LEU A 377 -6.99 24.24 16.86
C LEU A 377 -8.47 24.30 17.24
N LEU A 378 -9.32 24.66 16.28
CA LEU A 378 -10.76 24.79 16.43
C LEU A 378 -11.49 23.99 15.34
N LEU A 379 -12.50 23.21 15.72
CA LEU A 379 -13.42 22.57 14.77
C LEU A 379 -14.79 23.25 14.79
N LEU A 380 -15.25 23.69 13.61
CA LEU A 380 -16.59 24.25 13.42
C LEU A 380 -17.47 23.31 12.59
N PRO A 381 -18.71 23.00 13.01
CA PRO A 381 -19.64 22.15 12.26
C PRO A 381 -19.91 22.66 10.84
N HIS A 382 -20.16 21.73 9.92
CA HIS A 382 -20.39 22.04 8.49
C HIS A 382 -21.81 22.59 8.23
N ASP A 383 -22.82 22.05 8.91
CA ASP A 383 -24.22 22.42 8.74
C ASP A 383 -24.57 23.61 9.63
N ARG A 384 -24.74 24.78 9.01
CA ARG A 384 -25.25 25.99 9.67
C ARG A 384 -26.78 25.92 9.82
N ASP A 385 -27.30 24.88 10.46
CA ASP A 385 -28.65 24.96 11.02
C ASP A 385 -28.55 25.64 12.38
N ASN A 386 -28.64 26.97 12.34
CA ASN A 386 -29.12 27.97 13.33
C ASN A 386 -29.24 27.63 14.84
N SER A 387 -28.49 26.68 15.36
CA SER A 387 -28.25 26.50 16.79
C SER A 387 -26.85 27.04 17.07
N ALA A 388 -26.80 28.34 17.34
CA ALA A 388 -25.67 28.92 18.03
C ALA A 388 -25.48 28.10 19.32
N HIS A 389 -24.34 27.40 19.48
CA HIS A 389 -23.54 27.39 20.73
C HIS A 389 -22.34 26.41 20.77
N ASP A 390 -22.15 25.45 19.86
CA ASP A 390 -21.02 24.49 20.01
C ASP A 390 -19.87 24.70 19.00
N SER A 391 -19.05 25.72 19.26
CA SER A 391 -17.69 25.79 18.74
C SER A 391 -16.78 24.93 19.63
N THR A 392 -16.27 23.81 19.12
CA THR A 392 -15.42 22.92 19.92
C THR A 392 -13.95 23.28 19.75
N VAL A 393 -13.36 23.91 20.77
CA VAL A 393 -11.90 24.08 20.86
C VAL A 393 -11.28 22.71 21.10
N VAL A 394 -10.47 22.27 20.15
CA VAL A 394 -9.84 20.95 20.18
C VAL A 394 -8.45 21.01 20.81
N TRP A 395 -7.77 22.16 20.70
CA TRP A 395 -6.47 22.38 21.36
C TRP A 395 -6.22 23.88 21.66
N PRO A 396 -5.70 24.23 22.85
CA PRO A 396 -5.50 23.37 24.02
C PRO A 396 -6.83 22.91 24.62
N THR A 397 -6.90 21.66 25.08
CA THR A 397 -8.07 21.15 25.79
C THR A 397 -8.29 22.00 27.04
N ARG A 398 -9.43 22.69 27.14
CA ARG A 398 -9.75 23.51 28.32
C ARG A 398 -9.75 22.61 29.55
N SER A 399 -8.76 22.79 30.41
CA SER A 399 -8.62 22.13 31.70
C SER A 399 -9.84 22.42 32.58
N THR A 400 -10.25 21.39 33.34
CA THR A 400 -11.23 21.35 34.45
C THR A 400 -12.72 21.50 34.11
N ALA A 401 -13.36 20.44 33.59
CA ALA A 401 -14.72 19.98 34.01
C ALA A 401 -15.29 18.79 33.20
N CYS A 402 -14.85 18.52 31.97
CA CYS A 402 -15.38 17.38 31.20
C CYS A 402 -14.48 16.15 31.33
N SER A 403 -14.65 15.40 32.41
CA SER A 403 -14.10 14.05 32.59
C SER A 403 -15.01 12.96 32.00
N GLU A 404 -15.71 13.26 30.92
CA GLU A 404 -16.44 12.28 30.11
C GLU A 404 -16.16 12.64 28.65
N TYR A 405 -15.19 11.97 28.03
CA TYR A 405 -15.16 11.93 26.57
C TYR A 405 -16.47 11.26 26.15
N THR A 406 -17.42 12.03 25.66
CA THR A 406 -18.59 11.48 24.96
C THR A 406 -18.08 10.56 23.85
N GLU A 407 -18.65 9.37 23.72
CA GLU A 407 -18.27 8.38 22.69
C GLU A 407 -18.49 8.89 21.25
N GLU A 408 -19.17 10.02 21.07
CA GLU A 408 -19.48 10.58 19.77
C GLU A 408 -18.30 11.36 19.14
N PRO A 409 -17.93 11.06 17.88
CA PRO A 409 -16.84 11.75 17.18
C PRO A 409 -17.22 13.19 16.83
N THR A 410 -16.51 14.17 17.38
CA THR A 410 -16.67 15.58 16.98
C THR A 410 -16.07 15.79 15.59
N ARG A 411 -16.89 16.21 14.62
CA ARG A 411 -16.48 16.46 13.22
C ARG A 411 -16.72 17.91 12.81
N GLY A 412 -15.77 18.52 12.12
CA GLY A 412 -15.90 19.90 11.66
C GLY A 412 -14.80 20.35 10.70
N ILE A 413 -14.89 21.60 10.24
CA ILE A 413 -13.84 22.27 9.46
C ILE A 413 -12.75 22.75 10.42
N LEU A 414 -11.49 22.46 10.10
CA LEU A 414 -10.34 22.86 10.90
C LEU A 414 -9.96 24.33 10.70
N TYR A 415 -9.87 25.05 11.81
CA TYR A 415 -9.32 26.39 11.90
C TYR A 415 -8.08 26.38 12.79
N VAL A 416 -7.06 27.12 12.37
CA VAL A 416 -5.77 27.19 13.07
C VAL A 416 -5.44 28.64 13.41
N SER A 417 -4.94 28.85 14.63
CA SER A 417 -4.38 30.13 15.09
C SER A 417 -3.03 29.92 15.78
N GLY A 418 -2.31 31.02 16.06
CA GLY A 418 -1.01 31.04 16.74
C GLY A 418 0.14 31.55 15.87
N SER A 419 1.37 31.31 16.34
CA SER A 419 2.60 31.87 15.75
C SER A 419 2.99 31.30 14.39
N LEU A 420 2.41 30.16 14.00
CA LEU A 420 2.65 29.52 12.71
C LEU A 420 1.93 30.22 11.54
N LEU A 421 1.00 31.13 11.81
CA LEU A 421 0.30 31.86 10.76
C LEU A 421 1.27 32.68 9.92
N THR A 422 1.10 32.56 8.60
CA THR A 422 1.76 33.43 7.64
C THR A 422 1.08 34.81 7.59
N PHE A 423 1.64 35.72 6.80
CA PHE A 423 0.95 36.97 6.46
C PHE A 423 -0.21 36.80 5.48
N GLY A 424 -0.42 35.57 4.98
CA GLY A 424 -1.40 35.26 3.95
C GLY A 424 -0.84 35.47 2.56
N TYR A 425 -1.73 35.71 1.60
CA TYR A 425 -1.35 35.87 0.21
C TYR A 425 -0.83 37.29 -0.08
N VAL A 426 0.10 37.39 -1.03
CA VAL A 426 0.54 38.65 -1.62
C VAL A 426 -0.67 39.33 -2.27
N GLY A 427 -1.01 40.54 -1.81
CA GLY A 427 -2.11 41.35 -2.37
C GLY A 427 -3.52 41.03 -1.88
N ASP A 428 -3.72 40.07 -0.97
CA ASP A 428 -5.04 39.67 -0.45
C ASP A 428 -5.05 39.75 1.09
N GLU A 429 -5.79 40.72 1.65
CA GLU A 429 -5.84 41.01 3.09
C GLU A 429 -6.87 40.15 3.85
N ASP A 430 -7.82 39.54 3.14
CA ASP A 430 -9.01 38.90 3.73
C ASP A 430 -8.86 37.38 3.96
N ALA A 431 -7.66 36.81 3.77
CA ALA A 431 -7.43 35.38 3.91
C ALA A 431 -7.62 34.82 5.34
N PHE A 432 -7.61 35.68 6.37
CA PHE A 432 -7.78 35.29 7.77
C PHE A 432 -9.02 35.89 8.39
N VAL A 433 -9.67 35.13 9.26
CA VAL A 433 -10.88 35.55 9.97
C VAL A 433 -10.49 36.06 11.36
N ASN A 434 -10.97 37.24 11.73
CA ASN A 434 -10.78 37.76 13.09
C ASN A 434 -11.60 36.97 14.11
N SER A 435 -11.02 36.80 15.30
CA SER A 435 -11.66 36.10 16.43
C SER A 435 -13.08 36.59 16.74
N ASP A 436 -13.33 37.90 16.74
CA ASP A 436 -14.66 38.49 17.00
C ASP A 436 -15.73 38.03 16.01
N LYS A 437 -15.36 37.87 14.73
CA LYS A 437 -16.26 37.39 13.67
C LYS A 437 -16.50 35.87 13.76
N LEU A 438 -15.57 35.13 14.35
CA LEU A 438 -15.61 33.66 14.39
C LEU A 438 -16.28 33.11 15.66
N LEU A 439 -16.02 33.74 16.81
CA LEU A 439 -16.41 33.24 18.13
C LEU A 439 -17.55 34.03 18.81
N GLY A 440 -17.95 35.19 18.24
CA GLY A 440 -19.15 35.94 18.68
C GLY A 440 -19.06 36.61 20.07
N HIS A 441 -17.94 36.48 20.79
CA HIS A 441 -17.70 37.11 22.09
C HIS A 441 -16.24 37.61 22.17
N GLU A 442 -16.01 38.73 22.87
CA GLU A 442 -14.67 39.21 23.24
C GLU A 442 -14.02 38.16 24.16
N VAL A 443 -13.11 37.36 23.62
CA VAL A 443 -12.33 36.42 24.42
C VAL A 443 -11.15 37.18 25.00
N ASP A 444 -11.20 37.49 26.30
CA ASP A 444 -10.18 38.19 27.09
C ASP A 444 -8.84 37.43 27.24
N THR A 445 -8.56 36.42 26.40
CA THR A 445 -7.29 35.68 26.39
C THR A 445 -6.53 35.92 25.09
N GLU A 446 -5.30 36.41 25.22
CA GLU A 446 -4.50 37.03 24.17
C GLU A 446 -3.97 36.18 22.98
N PRO A 447 -3.97 34.84 22.86
CA PRO A 447 -3.07 34.28 21.84
C PRO A 447 -3.60 34.26 20.39
N ALA A 448 -4.89 34.51 20.11
CA ALA A 448 -5.46 34.19 18.79
C ALA A 448 -6.38 35.28 18.19
N ARG A 449 -5.82 36.44 17.79
CA ARG A 449 -6.60 37.50 17.12
C ARG A 449 -7.04 37.12 15.68
N ARG A 450 -6.29 36.24 15.00
CA ARG A 450 -6.55 35.80 13.60
C ARG A 450 -6.60 34.28 13.47
N TRP A 451 -7.52 33.77 12.67
CA TRP A 451 -7.72 32.35 12.38
C TRP A 451 -7.63 32.06 10.88
N PHE A 452 -6.94 30.99 10.53
CA PHE A 452 -6.91 30.48 9.16
C PHE A 452 -7.88 29.30 9.01
N CYS A 453 -8.75 29.37 8.01
CA CYS A 453 -9.63 28.26 7.63
C CYS A 453 -8.88 27.36 6.65
N THR A 454 -8.55 26.13 7.04
CA THR A 454 -7.80 25.22 6.15
C THR A 454 -8.66 24.69 5.00
N GLY A 455 -9.98 24.69 5.19
CA GLY A 455 -10.95 24.02 4.33
C GLY A 455 -10.95 22.50 4.49
N ASP A 456 -10.13 21.95 5.39
CA ASP A 456 -10.06 20.52 5.67
C ASP A 456 -11.12 20.13 6.71
N ILE A 457 -11.79 19.02 6.46
CA ILE A 457 -12.75 18.41 7.37
C ILE A 457 -11.99 17.40 8.22
N CYS A 458 -12.06 17.55 9.53
CA CYS A 458 -11.39 16.68 10.49
C CYS A 458 -12.39 16.17 11.54
N CYS A 459 -12.01 15.08 12.21
CA CYS A 459 -12.70 14.62 13.42
C CYS A 459 -11.72 14.27 14.54
N VAL A 460 -12.21 14.31 15.78
CA VAL A 460 -11.43 13.93 16.97
C VAL A 460 -11.99 12.63 17.53
N ILE A 461 -11.12 11.65 17.69
CA ILE A 461 -11.47 10.32 18.23
C ILE A 461 -10.37 9.93 19.22
N GLN A 462 -10.76 9.65 20.47
CA GLN A 462 -9.85 9.21 21.53
C GLN A 462 -8.60 10.11 21.67
N GLY A 463 -8.75 11.43 21.60
CA GLY A 463 -7.65 12.38 21.70
C GLY A 463 -6.76 12.49 20.45
N HIS A 464 -7.06 11.79 19.36
CA HIS A 464 -6.35 11.91 18.09
C HIS A 464 -7.19 12.69 17.08
N LEU A 465 -6.53 13.53 16.29
CA LEU A 465 -7.15 14.27 15.19
C LEU A 465 -6.99 13.48 13.89
N TYR A 466 -8.08 13.22 13.20
CA TYR A 466 -8.13 12.51 11.91
C TYR A 466 -8.55 13.46 10.79
N TYR A 467 -7.97 13.27 9.62
CA TYR A 467 -8.33 14.00 8.40
C TYR A 467 -9.40 13.21 7.62
N CYS A 468 -10.52 13.86 7.27
CA CYS A 468 -11.68 13.22 6.65
C CYS A 468 -11.98 13.72 5.22
N GLY A 469 -11.19 14.64 4.67
CA GLY A 469 -11.40 15.22 3.34
C GLY A 469 -11.42 16.75 3.33
N ARG A 470 -11.83 17.34 2.20
CA ARG A 470 -11.89 18.80 2.01
C ARG A 470 -13.32 19.27 1.74
N LYS A 471 -13.60 20.51 2.14
CA LYS A 471 -14.85 21.22 1.82
C LYS A 471 -14.83 21.81 0.40
N ASP A 472 -13.67 22.29 -0.05
CA ASP A 472 -13.47 22.85 -1.38
C ASP A 472 -13.09 21.77 -2.39
N ASN A 473 -13.16 22.08 -3.69
CA ASN A 473 -12.78 21.17 -4.77
C ASN A 473 -11.26 21.15 -5.02
N ALA A 474 -10.47 21.39 -3.97
CA ALA A 474 -9.02 21.30 -4.04
C ALA A 474 -8.58 19.86 -3.81
N VAL A 475 -7.66 19.38 -4.62
CA VAL A 475 -7.08 18.04 -4.51
C VAL A 475 -5.57 18.13 -4.38
N LYS A 476 -4.96 17.13 -3.74
CA LYS A 476 -3.50 17.01 -3.60
C LYS A 476 -3.02 15.84 -4.45
N ILE A 477 -2.33 16.13 -5.55
CA ILE A 477 -1.80 15.12 -6.47
C ILE A 477 -0.28 15.21 -6.45
N HIS A 478 0.38 14.13 -6.01
CA HIS A 478 1.84 14.04 -5.90
C HIS A 478 2.45 15.16 -5.03
N GLY A 479 1.77 15.46 -3.91
CA GLY A 479 2.14 16.53 -2.98
C GLY A 479 1.78 17.95 -3.43
N GLN A 480 1.19 18.13 -4.60
CA GLN A 480 0.83 19.44 -5.11
C GLN A 480 -0.67 19.71 -4.97
N ARG A 481 -1.00 20.85 -4.36
CA ARG A 481 -2.38 21.33 -4.31
C ARG A 481 -2.78 21.83 -5.70
N VAL A 482 -3.93 21.39 -6.19
CA VAL A 482 -4.54 21.81 -7.46
C VAL A 482 -6.04 22.03 -7.23
N TYR A 483 -6.56 23.16 -7.70
CA TYR A 483 -8.00 23.45 -7.65
C TYR A 483 -8.68 22.96 -8.93
N LEU A 484 -9.76 22.19 -8.82
CA LEU A 484 -10.49 21.72 -9.99
C LEU A 484 -11.05 22.89 -10.83
N GLU A 485 -11.44 24.00 -10.20
CA GLU A 485 -11.89 25.20 -10.90
C GLU A 485 -10.78 25.87 -11.72
N ALA A 486 -9.52 25.73 -11.30
CA ALA A 486 -8.37 26.20 -12.07
C ALA A 486 -8.20 25.38 -13.35
N VAL A 487 -8.40 24.06 -13.27
CA VAL A 487 -8.40 23.17 -14.44
C VAL A 487 -9.56 23.51 -15.37
N GLU A 488 -10.77 23.72 -14.83
CA GLU A 488 -11.96 24.11 -15.60
C GLU A 488 -11.70 25.39 -16.42
N ARG A 489 -11.12 26.42 -15.80
CA ARG A 489 -10.75 27.67 -16.50
C ARG A 489 -9.62 27.49 -17.50
N ALA A 490 -8.62 26.69 -17.17
CA ALA A 490 -7.49 26.44 -18.07
C ALA A 490 -7.96 25.78 -19.37
N VAL A 491 -8.83 24.77 -19.27
CA VAL A 491 -9.44 24.08 -20.41
C VAL A 491 -10.33 25.03 -21.22
N ALA A 492 -11.17 25.84 -20.56
CA ALA A 492 -12.01 26.82 -21.24
C ALA A 492 -11.18 27.88 -22.00
N ALA A 493 -10.09 28.36 -21.42
CA ALA A 493 -9.21 29.35 -22.04
C ALA A 493 -8.41 28.76 -23.21
N ALA A 494 -7.89 27.54 -23.05
CA ALA A 494 -7.16 26.82 -24.11
C ALA A 494 -8.04 26.63 -25.34
N ARG A 495 -9.28 26.20 -25.11
CA ARG A 495 -10.29 26.00 -26.16
C ARG A 495 -10.55 27.28 -26.93
N LYS A 496 -10.81 28.39 -26.22
CA LYS A 496 -11.12 29.70 -26.82
C LYS A 496 -10.02 30.20 -27.77
N GLU A 497 -8.75 29.95 -27.42
CA GLU A 497 -7.62 30.46 -28.20
C GLU A 497 -7.20 29.51 -29.34
N ILE A 498 -7.29 28.19 -29.13
CA ILE A 498 -6.86 27.18 -30.10
C ILE A 498 -7.90 26.96 -31.19
N GLU A 499 -9.19 26.88 -30.83
CA GLU A 499 -10.24 26.52 -31.78
C GLU A 499 -10.64 27.68 -32.70
N LYS A 500 -10.37 28.94 -32.32
CA LYS A 500 -10.65 30.17 -33.11
C LYS A 500 -12.02 30.19 -33.83
N ASP A 501 -13.03 29.48 -33.33
CA ASP A 501 -14.25 29.25 -34.11
C ASP A 501 -15.46 30.00 -33.53
N THR A 502 -16.15 30.68 -34.44
CA THR A 502 -17.36 31.47 -34.28
C THR A 502 -18.64 30.62 -34.38
N HIS A 503 -18.52 29.29 -34.40
CA HIS A 503 -19.61 28.34 -34.64
C HIS A 503 -20.16 27.61 -33.40
N PHE A 504 -19.54 27.77 -32.22
CA PHE A 504 -20.02 27.16 -30.97
C PHE A 504 -20.25 28.27 -29.93
N GLY A 505 -21.51 28.46 -29.49
CA GLY A 505 -21.93 29.58 -28.64
C GLY A 505 -21.17 29.71 -27.31
N GLU A 506 -21.10 30.94 -26.78
CA GLU A 506 -20.23 31.34 -25.66
C GLU A 506 -20.50 30.67 -24.28
N ASP A 507 -21.52 29.82 -24.14
CA ASP A 507 -22.02 29.30 -22.84
C ASP A 507 -21.74 27.80 -22.58
N HIS A 508 -20.63 27.26 -23.08
CA HIS A 508 -20.27 25.86 -22.82
C HIS A 508 -19.57 25.71 -21.46
N GLN A 509 -20.24 25.08 -20.50
CA GLN A 509 -19.73 24.87 -19.14
C GLN A 509 -18.68 23.75 -19.11
N VAL A 510 -17.50 24.03 -18.54
CA VAL A 510 -16.45 23.03 -18.28
C VAL A 510 -16.53 22.58 -16.83
N VAL A 511 -16.43 21.27 -16.60
CA VAL A 511 -16.46 20.67 -15.25
C VAL A 511 -15.30 19.70 -15.09
N ALA A 512 -14.48 19.85 -14.06
CA ALA A 512 -13.41 18.91 -13.74
C ALA A 512 -13.78 18.02 -12.55
N ILE A 513 -13.38 16.76 -12.61
CA ILE A 513 -13.52 15.78 -11.53
C ILE A 513 -12.21 15.02 -11.32
N THR A 514 -12.07 14.38 -10.17
CA THR A 514 -11.00 13.41 -9.93
C THR A 514 -11.46 12.00 -10.23
N SER A 515 -10.60 11.23 -10.88
CA SER A 515 -10.78 9.80 -11.12
C SER A 515 -9.71 9.01 -10.37
N THR A 516 -10.10 7.94 -9.69
CA THR A 516 -9.18 6.97 -9.11
C THR A 516 -9.07 5.74 -10.02
N LYS A 517 -7.89 5.50 -10.60
CA LYS A 517 -7.59 4.26 -11.32
C LYS A 517 -6.62 3.42 -10.50
N GLU A 518 -6.97 2.15 -10.28
CA GLU A 518 -6.05 1.18 -9.67
C GLU A 518 -5.21 0.54 -10.77
N VAL A 519 -3.89 0.55 -10.60
CA VAL A 519 -2.96 -0.09 -11.55
C VAL A 519 -2.83 -1.57 -11.21
N SER A 520 -3.13 -2.43 -12.19
CA SER A 520 -3.32 -3.87 -12.05
C SER A 520 -2.13 -4.64 -11.46
N LYS A 521 -0.88 -4.22 -11.69
CA LYS A 521 0.30 -4.92 -11.14
C LYS A 521 0.67 -4.53 -9.71
N TYR A 522 0.49 -3.26 -9.34
CA TYR A 522 1.07 -2.69 -8.11
C TYR A 522 0.05 -2.22 -7.07
N ALA A 523 -1.26 -2.37 -7.32
CA ALA A 523 -2.33 -1.85 -6.46
C ALA A 523 -2.15 -0.35 -6.13
N LEU A 524 -1.46 0.38 -7.01
CA LEU A 524 -1.19 1.80 -6.83
C LEU A 524 -2.47 2.57 -7.16
N ILE A 525 -3.13 3.13 -6.14
CA ILE A 525 -4.31 3.98 -6.32
C ILE A 525 -3.86 5.36 -6.82
N GLN A 526 -4.11 5.64 -8.09
CA GLN A 526 -3.78 6.92 -8.71
C GLN A 526 -4.98 7.83 -8.84
N GLN A 527 -4.83 9.06 -8.38
CA GLN A 527 -5.78 10.14 -8.64
C GLN A 527 -5.35 10.94 -9.87
N HIS A 528 -6.25 11.07 -10.84
CA HIS A 528 -6.08 11.87 -12.05
C HIS A 528 -7.22 12.87 -12.18
N ILE A 529 -6.98 13.99 -12.85
CA ILE A 529 -8.04 14.99 -13.13
C ILE A 529 -8.58 14.76 -14.53
N VAL A 530 -9.90 14.65 -14.69
CA VAL A 530 -10.57 14.56 -15.99
C VAL A 530 -11.50 15.77 -16.14
N ALA A 531 -11.46 16.41 -17.31
CA ALA A 531 -12.29 17.56 -17.62
C ALA A 531 -13.41 17.19 -18.62
N PHE A 532 -14.63 17.63 -18.34
CA PHE A 532 -15.79 17.49 -19.20
C PHE A 532 -16.15 18.85 -19.79
N ILE A 533 -16.29 18.92 -21.11
CA ILE A 533 -16.83 20.07 -21.84
C ILE A 533 -18.27 19.74 -22.18
N ILE A 534 -19.21 20.53 -21.67
CA ILE A 534 -20.64 20.34 -21.91
C ILE A 534 -20.99 21.02 -23.23
N CYS A 535 -21.45 20.23 -24.22
CA CYS A 535 -21.81 20.70 -25.57
C CYS A 535 -23.22 20.27 -25.99
N ASP A 536 -23.87 21.12 -26.80
CA ASP A 536 -25.14 20.84 -27.48
C ASP A 536 -24.91 20.17 -28.85
N ASP A 537 -24.11 19.11 -28.91
CA ASP A 537 -23.94 18.34 -30.15
C ASP A 537 -25.03 17.27 -30.32
N ALA A 538 -25.41 17.00 -31.57
CA ALA A 538 -26.51 16.11 -31.94
C ALA A 538 -26.25 14.61 -31.63
N ASN A 539 -25.01 14.24 -31.29
CA ASN A 539 -24.65 12.88 -30.89
C ASN A 539 -24.78 12.73 -29.36
N ASN A 540 -25.74 11.91 -28.93
CA ASN A 540 -26.08 11.69 -27.52
C ASN A 540 -25.06 10.81 -26.75
N THR A 541 -23.80 10.76 -27.21
CA THR A 541 -22.73 9.89 -26.71
C THR A 541 -21.56 10.71 -26.17
N VAL A 542 -21.00 10.30 -25.02
CA VAL A 542 -19.75 10.87 -24.50
C VAL A 542 -18.63 10.53 -25.48
N THR A 543 -17.80 11.50 -25.88
CA THR A 543 -16.66 11.25 -26.78
C THR A 543 -15.43 11.98 -26.30
N ARG A 544 -14.24 11.50 -26.67
CA ARG A 544 -12.98 12.17 -26.34
C ARG A 544 -12.77 13.41 -27.22
N HIS A 545 -12.26 14.50 -26.64
CA HIS A 545 -11.99 15.72 -27.39
C HIS A 545 -10.85 15.49 -28.41
N PRO A 546 -11.06 15.79 -29.70
CA PRO A 546 -10.10 15.44 -30.76
C PRO A 546 -8.75 16.17 -30.62
N GLN A 547 -8.74 17.35 -30.01
CA GLN A 547 -7.53 18.18 -29.81
C GLN A 547 -6.99 18.17 -28.37
N THR A 548 -7.29 17.13 -27.57
CA THR A 548 -6.86 17.04 -26.15
C THR A 548 -5.36 17.33 -25.95
N LYS A 549 -4.48 16.83 -26.83
CA LYS A 549 -3.04 17.08 -26.74
C LYS A 549 -2.68 18.55 -26.92
N THR A 550 -3.23 19.20 -27.95
CA THR A 550 -2.98 20.62 -28.24
C THR A 550 -3.45 21.50 -27.09
N LEU A 551 -4.61 21.18 -26.49
CA LEU A 551 -5.10 21.85 -25.30
C LEU A 551 -4.14 21.67 -24.12
N ASN A 552 -3.71 20.43 -23.83
CA ASN A 552 -2.84 20.13 -22.70
C ASN A 552 -1.45 20.78 -22.82
N VAL A 553 -0.88 20.87 -24.03
CA VAL A 553 0.37 21.60 -24.27
C VAL A 553 0.21 23.08 -23.93
N TRP A 554 -0.83 23.72 -24.46
CA TRP A 554 -1.11 25.13 -24.18
C TRP A 554 -1.38 25.39 -22.69
N ILE A 555 -2.13 24.49 -22.03
CA ILE A 555 -2.40 24.58 -20.58
C ILE A 555 -1.10 24.46 -19.80
N SER A 556 -0.24 23.51 -20.17
CA SER A 556 1.04 23.28 -19.50
C SER A 556 1.97 24.50 -19.63
N GLU A 557 1.97 25.17 -20.78
CA GLU A 557 2.78 26.37 -21.02
C GLU A 557 2.31 27.59 -20.22
N ARG A 558 1.00 27.73 -19.94
CA ARG A 558 0.44 28.93 -19.30
C ARG A 558 0.06 28.72 -17.83
N PHE A 559 -0.68 27.65 -17.56
CA PHE A 559 -1.14 27.29 -16.21
C PHE A 559 -0.18 26.34 -15.50
N GLY A 560 0.73 25.68 -16.23
CA GLY A 560 1.66 24.69 -15.69
C GLY A 560 1.13 23.26 -15.83
N ALA A 561 2.06 22.31 -15.91
CA ALA A 561 1.74 20.90 -16.21
C ALA A 561 0.71 20.25 -15.27
N PHE A 562 0.60 20.71 -14.03
CA PHE A 562 -0.33 20.16 -13.02
C PHE A 562 -1.79 20.57 -13.24
N HIS A 563 -2.05 21.57 -14.11
CA HIS A 563 -3.39 21.98 -14.49
C HIS A 563 -3.86 21.31 -15.78
N ALA A 564 -3.00 20.56 -16.48
CA ALA A 564 -3.39 19.80 -17.65
C ALA A 564 -4.17 18.54 -17.20
N PRO A 565 -5.44 18.38 -17.59
CA PRO A 565 -6.20 17.18 -17.26
C PRO A 565 -5.64 15.96 -17.99
N PHE A 566 -5.80 14.80 -17.36
CA PHE A 566 -5.47 13.49 -17.94
C PHE A 566 -6.27 13.24 -19.22
N ASP A 567 -7.56 13.59 -19.21
CA ASP A 567 -8.39 13.55 -20.39
C ASP A 567 -9.40 14.68 -20.45
N VAL A 568 -9.83 15.00 -21.68
CA VAL A 568 -10.88 15.99 -21.96
C VAL A 568 -12.01 15.29 -22.73
N LEU A 569 -13.19 15.21 -22.13
CA LEU A 569 -14.36 14.52 -22.67
C LEU A 569 -15.45 15.52 -23.06
N LEU A 570 -16.15 15.26 -24.16
CA LEU A 570 -17.34 15.97 -24.62
C LEU A 570 -18.59 15.30 -24.04
N LEU A 571 -19.42 16.06 -23.33
CA LEU A 571 -20.63 15.57 -22.67
C LEU A 571 -21.88 16.30 -23.20
N PRO A 572 -22.91 15.59 -23.71
CA PRO A 572 -24.15 16.23 -24.15
C PRO A 572 -24.88 16.92 -23.00
N SER A 573 -25.38 18.15 -23.19
CA SER A 573 -26.09 18.92 -22.14
C SER A 573 -27.26 18.19 -21.48
N LYS A 574 -27.95 17.31 -22.22
CA LYS A 574 -29.07 16.50 -21.72
C LYS A 574 -28.64 15.37 -20.77
N SER A 575 -27.37 14.99 -20.80
CA SER A 575 -26.81 13.87 -20.02
C SER A 575 -26.10 14.31 -18.73
N VAL A 576 -26.01 15.62 -18.46
CA VAL A 576 -25.35 16.17 -17.29
C VAL A 576 -26.18 15.89 -16.02
N PRO A 577 -25.67 15.09 -15.07
CA PRO A 577 -26.38 14.84 -13.82
C PRO A 577 -26.43 16.11 -12.97
N ARG A 578 -27.61 16.42 -12.40
CA ARG A 578 -27.85 17.60 -11.56
C ARG A 578 -28.45 17.21 -10.22
N LEU A 579 -28.03 17.90 -9.16
CA LEU A 579 -28.58 17.82 -7.81
C LEU A 579 -29.99 18.43 -7.75
N ALA A 580 -30.75 18.15 -6.69
CA ALA A 580 -32.13 18.63 -6.50
C ALA A 580 -32.28 20.16 -6.60
N HIS A 581 -31.23 20.93 -6.26
CA HIS A 581 -31.19 22.40 -6.39
C HIS A 581 -30.58 22.90 -7.71
N GLY A 582 -30.47 22.04 -8.74
CA GLY A 582 -30.11 22.41 -10.12
C GLY A 582 -28.61 22.57 -10.44
N LYS A 583 -27.70 22.41 -9.46
CA LYS A 583 -26.26 22.40 -9.71
C LYS A 583 -25.80 21.05 -10.24
N ILE A 584 -24.69 21.02 -10.96
CA ILE A 584 -24.10 19.79 -11.50
C ILE A 584 -23.67 18.87 -10.35
N ASP A 585 -24.05 17.60 -10.44
CA ASP A 585 -23.60 16.55 -9.54
C ASP A 585 -22.26 15.98 -10.03
N ARG A 586 -21.16 16.55 -9.53
CA ARG A 586 -19.80 16.12 -9.88
C ARG A 586 -19.52 14.65 -9.52
N ARG A 587 -20.14 14.09 -8.47
CA ARG A 587 -19.90 12.69 -8.08
C ARG A 587 -20.52 11.73 -9.10
N SER A 588 -21.70 12.06 -9.60
CA SER A 588 -22.36 11.23 -10.62
C SER A 588 -21.67 11.29 -11.98
N LEU A 589 -20.80 12.29 -12.25
CA LEU A 589 -20.00 12.35 -13.48
C LEU A 589 -18.93 11.24 -13.57
N GLU A 590 -18.49 10.69 -12.43
CA GLU A 590 -17.53 9.58 -12.41
C GLU A 590 -18.03 8.35 -13.18
N LYS A 591 -19.36 8.15 -13.26
CA LYS A 591 -19.99 7.05 -14.00
C LYS A 591 -19.71 7.08 -15.51
N PHE A 592 -19.37 8.24 -16.06
CA PHE A 592 -19.06 8.38 -17.49
C PHE A 592 -17.59 8.09 -17.82
N LEU A 593 -16.75 7.83 -16.82
CA LEU A 593 -15.33 7.49 -17.00
C LEU A 593 -15.09 6.03 -17.42
N ASP A 594 -16.11 5.16 -17.33
CA ASP A 594 -16.06 3.76 -17.78
C ASP A 594 -16.17 3.60 -19.31
N TYR A 595 -16.06 4.68 -20.08
CA TYR A 595 -16.21 4.74 -21.54
C TYR A 595 -15.28 3.77 -22.30
N ASP A 596 -14.09 3.47 -21.77
CA ASP A 596 -13.08 2.61 -22.42
C ASP A 596 -13.43 1.11 -22.45
N LYS A 597 -14.48 0.64 -21.77
CA LYS A 597 -14.81 -0.80 -21.74
C LYS A 597 -15.54 -1.30 -23.00
N ASN A 598 -16.21 -0.43 -23.76
CA ASN A 598 -17.08 -0.87 -24.87
C ASN A 598 -16.40 -0.92 -26.25
N ASP A 599 -15.31 -0.18 -26.49
CA ASP A 599 -14.55 -0.29 -27.76
C ASP A 599 -13.55 -1.47 -27.78
N ASN A 600 -13.35 -2.13 -26.64
CA ASN A 600 -12.39 -3.24 -26.46
C ASN A 600 -12.97 -4.63 -26.79
N ALA A 601 -14.15 -4.73 -27.41
CA ALA A 601 -14.84 -6.00 -27.68
C ALA A 601 -14.29 -6.81 -28.88
N HIS A 602 -13.18 -6.39 -29.51
CA HIS A 602 -12.51 -7.13 -30.57
C HIS A 602 -11.08 -7.56 -30.20
N SER A 603 -10.92 -8.26 -29.08
CA SER A 603 -9.67 -8.95 -28.74
C SER A 603 -9.59 -10.30 -29.48
N LEU A 604 -8.96 -10.31 -30.66
CA LEU A 604 -8.52 -11.52 -31.35
C LEU A 604 -7.34 -12.17 -30.61
N ALA A 605 -7.43 -13.49 -30.42
CA ALA A 605 -6.44 -14.32 -29.73
C ALA A 605 -5.02 -14.16 -30.31
N ILE A 606 -4.04 -13.88 -29.45
CA ILE A 606 -2.61 -13.87 -29.80
C ILE A 606 -2.16 -15.33 -30.01
N SER A 607 -1.96 -15.70 -31.27
CA SER A 607 -1.31 -16.95 -31.68
C SER A 607 0.16 -16.93 -31.25
N SER A 608 0.49 -17.63 -30.17
CA SER A 608 1.86 -17.82 -29.70
C SER A 608 2.64 -18.82 -30.58
N LYS A 609 3.32 -18.35 -31.62
CA LYS A 609 4.50 -19.02 -32.19
C LYS A 609 5.51 -17.99 -32.71
N GLY A 610 6.67 -17.92 -32.05
CA GLY A 610 7.94 -17.50 -32.65
C GLY A 610 8.28 -16.01 -32.65
N ASP A 611 8.75 -15.49 -31.52
CA ASP A 611 9.97 -14.65 -31.34
C ASP A 611 9.81 -13.76 -30.10
N ARG A 612 10.75 -13.87 -29.15
CA ARG A 612 10.89 -12.91 -28.02
C ARG A 612 11.49 -11.61 -28.56
N SER A 613 10.71 -10.81 -29.29
CA SER A 613 11.12 -9.47 -29.68
C SER A 613 11.06 -8.53 -28.46
N THR A 614 12.00 -7.59 -28.36
CA THR A 614 12.02 -6.50 -27.36
C THR A 614 10.66 -5.81 -27.24
N GLU A 615 9.96 -5.71 -28.36
CA GLU A 615 8.62 -5.14 -28.50
C GLU A 615 7.56 -5.84 -27.66
N VAL A 616 7.54 -7.18 -27.62
CA VAL A 616 6.56 -7.94 -26.83
C VAL A 616 6.75 -7.67 -25.33
N VAL A 617 8.00 -7.56 -24.86
CA VAL A 617 8.30 -7.32 -23.45
C VAL A 617 7.95 -5.89 -23.04
N VAL A 618 8.26 -4.91 -23.90
CA VAL A 618 7.86 -3.50 -23.70
C VAL A 618 6.35 -3.37 -23.71
N ALA A 619 5.65 -4.03 -24.64
CA ALA A 619 4.18 -4.04 -24.72
C ALA A 619 3.54 -4.64 -23.47
N GLN A 620 4.02 -5.80 -23.02
CA GLN A 620 3.53 -6.44 -21.80
C GLN A 620 3.77 -5.55 -20.57
N SER A 621 4.95 -4.92 -20.47
CA SER A 621 5.27 -4.02 -19.37
C SER A 621 4.40 -2.75 -19.38
N LEU A 622 4.04 -2.23 -20.57
CA LEU A 622 3.10 -1.12 -20.72
C LEU A 622 1.68 -1.52 -20.30
N GLU A 623 1.22 -2.70 -20.69
CA GLU A 623 -0.10 -3.22 -20.32
C GLU A 623 -0.21 -3.42 -18.79
N GLU A 624 0.83 -3.97 -18.16
CA GLU A 624 0.89 -4.17 -16.71
C GLU A 624 0.90 -2.85 -15.89
N ILE A 625 1.51 -1.78 -16.42
CA ILE A 625 1.68 -0.51 -15.69
C ILE A 625 0.60 0.52 -16.01
N LEU A 626 0.17 0.63 -17.27
CA LEU A 626 -0.84 1.60 -17.69
C LEU A 626 -2.26 1.00 -17.64
N GLY A 627 -2.37 -0.33 -17.56
CA GLY A 627 -3.65 -1.04 -17.62
C GLY A 627 -4.36 -0.82 -18.96
N VAL A 628 -3.58 -0.72 -20.05
CA VAL A 628 -4.08 -0.55 -21.42
C VAL A 628 -3.89 -1.88 -22.14
N SER A 629 -4.96 -2.45 -22.70
CA SER A 629 -4.84 -3.72 -23.42
C SER A 629 -4.17 -3.52 -24.78
N LEU A 630 -3.02 -4.15 -24.99
CA LEU A 630 -2.17 -3.94 -26.16
C LEU A 630 -2.08 -5.22 -26.98
N SER A 631 -2.90 -5.36 -28.03
CA SER A 631 -2.71 -6.45 -29.00
C SER A 631 -1.59 -6.14 -29.99
N THR A 632 -0.91 -7.17 -30.50
CA THR A 632 0.23 -7.05 -31.42
C THR A 632 -0.10 -6.32 -32.74
N CYS A 633 -1.37 -6.32 -33.16
CA CYS A 633 -1.85 -5.61 -34.34
C CYS A 633 -2.07 -4.11 -34.08
N ILE A 634 -2.48 -3.74 -32.85
CA ILE A 634 -2.72 -2.35 -32.42
C ILE A 634 -1.40 -1.66 -32.03
N PHE A 635 -0.37 -2.43 -31.65
CA PHE A 635 0.92 -1.88 -31.25
C PHE A 635 1.58 -1.03 -32.36
N LYS A 636 1.30 -1.30 -33.64
CA LYS A 636 1.79 -0.48 -34.76
C LYS A 636 1.22 0.95 -34.78
N ASP A 637 -0.04 1.14 -34.39
CA ASP A 637 -0.67 2.47 -34.34
C ASP A 637 -0.30 3.24 -33.06
N ILE A 638 0.12 2.53 -32.01
CA ILE A 638 0.51 3.12 -30.72
C ILE A 638 1.98 3.55 -30.70
N ARG A 639 2.82 3.03 -31.61
CA ARG A 639 4.25 3.37 -31.70
C ARG A 639 4.57 4.87 -31.77
N ALA A 640 3.70 5.64 -32.42
CA ALA A 640 3.82 7.09 -32.57
C ALA A 640 3.27 7.90 -31.37
N ARG A 641 2.66 7.25 -30.37
CA ARG A 641 2.15 7.90 -29.15
C ARG A 641 3.27 7.98 -28.12
N THR A 642 3.28 9.06 -27.35
CA THR A 642 4.19 9.20 -26.21
C THR A 642 3.70 8.39 -25.01
N PHE A 643 4.58 8.11 -24.05
CA PHE A 643 4.17 7.44 -22.81
C PHE A 643 3.10 8.25 -22.06
N ALA A 644 3.21 9.59 -22.05
CA ALA A 644 2.18 10.47 -21.49
C ALA A 644 0.83 10.35 -22.22
N ASP A 645 0.84 10.23 -23.56
CA ASP A 645 -0.39 10.06 -24.35
C ASP A 645 -1.16 8.77 -23.99
N MET A 646 -0.44 7.75 -23.52
CA MET A 646 -1.02 6.47 -23.10
C MET A 646 -1.51 6.48 -21.65
N GLY A 647 -1.48 7.65 -20.99
CA GLY A 647 -1.88 7.81 -19.60
C GLY A 647 -0.74 7.65 -18.59
N GLY A 648 0.51 7.71 -19.05
CA GLY A 648 1.67 7.73 -18.19
C GLY A 648 1.80 9.05 -17.41
N ASN A 649 2.22 8.95 -16.15
CA ASN A 649 2.63 10.10 -15.34
C ASN A 649 4.05 9.87 -14.78
N SER A 650 4.60 10.86 -14.07
CA SER A 650 5.98 10.77 -13.56
C SER A 650 6.22 9.59 -12.61
N LEU A 651 5.21 9.13 -11.85
CA LEU A 651 5.34 7.94 -11.00
C LEU A 651 5.36 6.65 -11.83
N LEU A 652 4.44 6.52 -12.80
CA LEU A 652 4.38 5.36 -13.69
C LEU A 652 5.61 5.29 -14.58
N ALA A 653 6.15 6.43 -15.00
CA ALA A 653 7.37 6.49 -15.78
C ALA A 653 8.55 5.92 -14.98
N THR A 654 8.69 6.24 -13.69
CA THR A 654 9.74 5.65 -12.86
C THR A 654 9.52 4.15 -12.65
N LEU A 655 8.28 3.69 -12.42
CA LEU A 655 7.96 2.25 -12.31
C LEU A 655 8.24 1.50 -13.61
N PHE A 656 7.88 2.08 -14.75
CA PHE A 656 8.13 1.48 -16.06
C PHE A 656 9.62 1.43 -16.38
N LEU A 657 10.37 2.49 -16.09
CA LEU A 657 11.82 2.44 -16.18
C LEU A 657 12.43 1.42 -15.23
N HIS A 658 11.87 1.21 -14.04
CA HIS A 658 12.32 0.16 -13.14
C HIS A 658 12.13 -1.22 -13.78
N GLU A 659 10.95 -1.54 -14.32
CA GLU A 659 10.70 -2.80 -15.04
C GLU A 659 11.65 -2.99 -16.22
N LEU A 660 11.78 -1.96 -17.07
CA LEU A 660 12.67 -2.02 -18.21
C LEU A 660 14.13 -2.22 -17.78
N ARG A 661 14.56 -1.61 -16.66
CA ARG A 661 15.91 -1.80 -16.13
C ARG A 661 16.13 -3.19 -15.54
N GLN A 662 15.11 -3.81 -14.93
CA GLN A 662 15.18 -5.20 -14.46
C GLN A 662 15.38 -6.18 -15.63
N VAL A 663 14.68 -5.93 -16.75
CA VAL A 663 14.72 -6.81 -17.93
C VAL A 663 15.97 -6.56 -18.81
N PHE A 664 16.26 -5.29 -19.11
CA PHE A 664 17.25 -4.90 -20.11
C PHE A 664 18.57 -4.37 -19.51
N GLY A 665 18.64 -4.19 -18.19
CA GLY A 665 19.81 -3.67 -17.49
C GLY A 665 19.87 -2.14 -17.41
N THR A 666 21.06 -1.55 -17.38
CA THR A 666 21.24 -0.10 -17.18
C THR A 666 20.78 0.70 -18.40
N LEU A 667 19.59 1.30 -18.30
CA LEU A 667 19.05 2.26 -19.26
C LEU A 667 19.37 3.70 -18.82
N SER A 668 20.02 4.47 -19.70
CA SER A 668 20.34 5.89 -19.52
C SER A 668 19.17 6.81 -19.92
N ILE A 669 17.94 6.42 -19.56
CA ILE A 669 16.72 7.21 -19.81
C ILE A 669 16.25 7.74 -18.46
N ALA A 670 15.92 9.02 -18.38
CA ALA A 670 15.27 9.61 -17.21
C ALA A 670 13.75 9.44 -17.27
N ALA A 671 13.10 9.40 -16.10
CA ALA A 671 11.65 9.23 -16.01
C ALA A 671 10.89 10.37 -16.69
N GLN A 672 11.44 11.59 -16.73
CA GLN A 672 10.81 12.69 -17.43
C GLN A 672 10.94 12.56 -18.95
N ASP A 673 12.14 12.25 -19.47
CA ASP A 673 12.35 12.08 -20.91
C ASP A 673 11.39 11.04 -21.47
N LEU A 674 11.16 9.97 -20.69
CA LEU A 674 10.21 8.92 -21.01
C LEU A 674 8.78 9.43 -21.25
N LEU A 675 8.32 10.46 -20.53
CA LEU A 675 6.98 11.04 -20.70
C LEU A 675 6.81 11.64 -22.10
N GLU A 676 7.88 12.21 -22.65
CA GLU A 676 7.90 12.87 -23.95
C GLU A 676 8.33 11.92 -25.08
N MET A 677 8.99 10.81 -24.76
CA MET A 677 9.38 9.79 -25.73
C MET A 677 8.18 9.00 -26.27
N THR A 678 8.20 8.80 -27.59
CA THR A 678 7.33 7.85 -28.29
C THR A 678 7.71 6.41 -27.97
N ILE A 679 6.76 5.48 -28.11
CA ILE A 679 7.05 4.05 -27.92
C ILE A 679 8.13 3.56 -28.89
N ASP A 680 8.20 4.08 -30.12
CA ASP A 680 9.31 3.78 -31.04
C ASP A 680 10.66 4.28 -30.53
N GLU A 681 10.74 5.50 -29.97
CA GLU A 681 11.97 6.00 -29.36
C GLU A 681 12.40 5.18 -28.14
N ILE A 682 11.44 4.70 -27.34
CA ILE A 682 11.70 3.80 -26.21
C ILE A 682 12.27 2.48 -26.73
N LEU A 683 11.65 1.88 -27.76
CA LEU A 683 12.16 0.65 -28.39
C LEU A 683 13.55 0.84 -28.98
N SER A 684 13.81 1.96 -29.64
CA SER A 684 15.13 2.31 -30.17
C SER A 684 16.16 2.46 -29.06
N ALA A 685 15.82 3.14 -27.96
CA ALA A 685 16.72 3.33 -26.83
C ALA A 685 17.06 2.01 -26.11
N VAL A 686 16.10 1.08 -26.01
CA VAL A 686 16.32 -0.26 -25.48
C VAL A 686 17.17 -1.11 -26.43
N ASN A 687 16.94 -1.01 -27.75
CA ASN A 687 17.65 -1.79 -28.76
C ASN A 687 19.07 -1.27 -29.09
N ALA A 688 19.36 0.00 -28.83
CA ALA A 688 20.66 0.62 -29.10
C ALA A 688 21.80 0.17 -28.15
N GLN A 689 21.49 -0.66 -27.14
CA GLN A 689 22.47 -1.16 -26.18
C GLN A 689 23.28 -2.35 -26.74
N PRO A 690 24.60 -2.42 -26.50
CA PRO A 690 25.42 -3.56 -26.91
C PRO A 690 25.03 -4.83 -26.14
N LYS A 691 24.66 -5.90 -26.88
CA LYS A 691 24.33 -7.21 -26.31
C LYS A 691 25.49 -7.71 -25.42
N LYS A 692 25.25 -7.91 -24.12
CA LYS A 692 26.20 -8.60 -23.23
C LYS A 692 26.33 -10.07 -23.65
N HIS A 693 27.55 -10.46 -24.01
CA HIS A 693 27.98 -11.86 -24.19
C HIS A 693 27.71 -12.67 -22.92
N HIS A 694 27.05 -13.82 -23.04
CA HIS A 694 26.99 -14.82 -21.98
C HIS A 694 28.38 -15.39 -21.69
N PRO A 695 28.78 -15.58 -20.42
CA PRO A 695 30.00 -16.29 -20.09
C PRO A 695 29.86 -17.77 -20.48
N GLN A 696 30.77 -18.23 -21.34
CA GLN A 696 30.89 -19.62 -21.73
C GLN A 696 31.25 -20.50 -20.52
N LYS A 697 30.63 -21.68 -20.45
CA LYS A 697 30.97 -22.76 -19.52
C LYS A 697 32.48 -23.07 -19.59
N PRO A 698 33.17 -23.29 -18.46
CA PRO A 698 34.54 -23.77 -18.48
C PRO A 698 34.56 -25.24 -18.94
N THR A 699 35.31 -25.49 -20.01
CA THR A 699 35.58 -26.81 -20.57
C THR A 699 36.51 -27.57 -19.63
N THR A 700 36.08 -28.76 -19.20
CA THR A 700 36.85 -29.76 -18.47
C THR A 700 38.05 -30.24 -19.30
N GLU A 701 39.27 -29.97 -18.83
CA GLU A 701 40.46 -30.73 -19.21
C GLU A 701 40.76 -31.81 -18.15
N ILE A 702 40.86 -33.05 -18.63
CA ILE A 702 41.18 -34.25 -17.87
C ILE A 702 42.70 -34.41 -17.89
N LEU A 703 43.38 -34.35 -16.74
CA LEU A 703 44.70 -34.96 -16.53
C LEU A 703 44.83 -35.57 -15.12
N GLN A 704 44.58 -36.89 -15.12
CA GLN A 704 45.08 -38.01 -14.31
C GLN A 704 45.93 -37.82 -13.02
N ARG A 705 45.59 -38.73 -12.05
CA ARG A 705 46.40 -39.36 -10.97
C ARG A 705 46.65 -38.49 -9.72
N SER A 706 46.56 -38.93 -8.45
CA SER A 706 46.76 -40.26 -7.82
C SER A 706 46.27 -40.26 -6.35
N MET A 707 45.74 -41.40 -5.89
CA MET A 707 45.80 -42.01 -4.52
C MET A 707 45.31 -41.26 -3.24
N LYS A 708 44.13 -41.72 -2.76
CA LYS A 708 43.81 -42.39 -1.46
C LYS A 708 44.16 -41.77 -0.07
N PRO A 709 43.41 -42.15 0.99
CA PRO A 709 42.91 -41.25 2.04
C PRO A 709 43.38 -41.59 3.46
N ARG A 710 42.99 -40.77 4.45
CA ARG A 710 42.76 -41.07 5.88
C ARG A 710 42.49 -39.75 6.62
N SER A 711 41.75 -39.62 7.72
CA SER A 711 40.69 -40.35 8.44
C SER A 711 40.53 -39.63 9.78
N ARG A 712 39.28 -39.43 10.26
CA ARG A 712 38.85 -39.43 11.69
C ARG A 712 39.43 -38.30 12.60
N THR A 713 38.79 -37.76 13.64
CA THR A 713 37.69 -38.19 14.53
C THR A 713 37.41 -37.06 15.55
N THR A 714 36.13 -36.94 15.99
CA THR A 714 35.59 -36.75 17.38
C THR A 714 36.04 -35.53 18.22
N GLU A 715 35.33 -34.98 19.21
CA GLU A 715 34.11 -35.29 20.00
C GLU A 715 33.77 -34.00 20.82
N GLU A 716 32.53 -33.51 20.77
CA GLU A 716 31.51 -33.48 21.87
C GLU A 716 31.83 -32.96 23.33
N PRO A 717 30.83 -32.75 24.24
CA PRO A 717 30.14 -31.46 24.51
C PRO A 717 29.86 -31.19 26.03
N SER A 718 28.70 -30.56 26.36
CA SER A 718 27.94 -30.51 27.66
C SER A 718 28.29 -29.37 28.64
N ASP A 719 27.43 -28.76 29.48
CA ASP A 719 26.02 -28.90 29.97
C ASP A 719 25.66 -27.53 30.65
N ASP A 720 24.47 -26.92 30.55
CA ASP A 720 23.14 -27.20 31.15
C ASP A 720 22.88 -26.59 32.57
N ILE A 721 21.58 -26.31 32.85
CA ILE A 721 20.89 -26.09 34.16
C ILE A 721 20.30 -24.69 34.50
N LYS A 722 19.01 -24.53 34.12
CA LYS A 722 17.77 -24.21 34.88
C LYS A 722 17.82 -23.53 36.29
N ARG A 723 16.96 -22.49 36.50
CA ARG A 723 15.81 -22.53 37.47
C ARG A 723 14.86 -21.30 37.47
N ARG A 724 13.58 -21.60 37.73
CA ARG A 724 12.31 -20.81 37.74
C ARG A 724 12.05 -19.95 39.00
N LYS A 725 11.16 -18.93 38.88
CA LYS A 725 9.91 -18.66 39.68
C LYS A 725 9.18 -17.37 39.19
N ARG A 726 7.96 -17.46 38.61
CA ARG A 726 6.58 -17.10 39.12
C ARG A 726 6.42 -15.64 39.65
N THR A 727 5.41 -14.81 39.37
CA THR A 727 4.14 -14.79 38.57
C THR A 727 3.54 -13.38 38.74
N HIS A 728 2.93 -12.77 37.71
CA HIS A 728 1.67 -11.99 37.83
C HIS A 728 1.03 -11.79 36.44
N HIS A 729 -0.28 -12.07 36.38
CA HIS A 729 -1.12 -12.04 35.18
C HIS A 729 -1.65 -10.63 34.88
N THR A 730 -1.58 -10.23 33.61
CA THR A 730 -2.56 -9.37 32.94
C THR A 730 -2.76 -9.93 31.52
N HIS A 731 -4.01 -10.27 31.19
CA HIS A 731 -4.42 -10.88 29.92
C HIS A 731 -4.08 -9.97 28.73
N GLN A 732 -3.01 -10.30 27.98
CA GLN A 732 -2.76 -9.77 26.64
C GLN A 732 -3.30 -10.76 25.61
N GLN A 733 -4.33 -10.38 24.84
CA GLN A 733 -4.79 -11.16 23.68
C GLN A 733 -3.66 -11.25 22.64
N GLY A 734 -3.19 -12.48 22.38
CA GLY A 734 -2.18 -12.76 21.37
C GLY A 734 -2.84 -12.84 20.00
N ARG A 735 -2.11 -12.51 18.94
CA ARG A 735 -2.60 -12.57 17.57
C ARG A 735 -2.84 -14.04 17.23
N LEU A 736 -4.08 -14.43 16.95
CA LEU A 736 -4.39 -15.79 16.54
C LEU A 736 -4.07 -15.96 15.04
N ASN A 737 -3.18 -16.88 14.70
CA ASN A 737 -2.89 -17.33 13.33
C ASN A 737 -3.61 -18.66 13.09
N PHE A 738 -4.36 -18.79 12.02
CA PHE A 738 -5.19 -19.97 11.77
C PHE A 738 -4.59 -20.81 10.66
N ILE A 739 -4.55 -22.13 10.86
CA ILE A 739 -4.04 -23.09 9.88
C ILE A 739 -5.07 -24.22 9.79
N SER A 740 -6.18 -23.97 9.12
CA SER A 740 -7.07 -25.03 8.64
C SER A 740 -7.36 -24.81 7.18
N ARG A 741 -7.91 -25.85 6.51
CA ARG A 741 -8.47 -25.70 5.17
C ARG A 741 -9.47 -24.55 5.17
N TYR A 742 -9.04 -23.43 4.61
CA TYR A 742 -9.83 -22.21 4.51
C TYR A 742 -10.73 -22.39 3.30
N ASN A 743 -12.05 -22.47 3.52
CA ASN A 743 -13.04 -22.62 2.44
C ASN A 743 -13.41 -21.26 1.81
N GLN A 744 -12.52 -20.28 1.89
CA GLN A 744 -12.59 -19.06 1.10
C GLN A 744 -11.38 -19.03 0.18
N SER A 745 -11.59 -18.77 -1.11
CA SER A 745 -10.50 -18.26 -1.95
C SER A 745 -10.36 -16.76 -1.67
N SER A 746 -9.77 -16.41 -0.53
CA SER A 746 -9.52 -15.03 -0.14
C SER A 746 -8.30 -14.48 -0.89
N MET A 747 -8.53 -13.58 -1.83
CA MET A 747 -7.57 -12.54 -2.18
C MET A 747 -7.62 -11.49 -1.06
N GLY A 748 -6.52 -11.38 -0.31
CA GLY A 748 -6.34 -10.36 0.72
C GLY A 748 -5.24 -10.73 1.71
N VAL A 749 -4.04 -10.16 1.51
CA VAL A 749 -2.83 -10.25 2.37
C VAL A 749 -1.97 -11.50 2.15
N ASN A 750 -0.83 -11.31 1.47
CA ASN A 750 0.37 -12.16 1.45
C ASN A 750 0.16 -13.68 1.43
N SER A 751 0.50 -14.29 0.29
CA SER A 751 0.77 -15.72 0.09
C SER A 751 -0.41 -16.64 0.35
N ILE A 752 -0.72 -17.52 -0.62
CA ILE A 752 -1.38 -18.78 -0.30
C ILE A 752 -0.52 -19.42 0.80
N TYR A 753 -1.04 -19.46 2.03
CA TYR A 753 -0.29 -19.92 3.18
C TYR A 753 -0.09 -21.42 3.04
N LEU A 754 1.00 -21.80 2.39
CA LEU A 754 1.50 -23.17 2.43
C LEU A 754 2.02 -23.40 3.86
N PRO A 755 1.45 -24.33 4.64
CA PRO A 755 1.97 -24.66 5.95
C PRO A 755 3.45 -25.05 5.80
N ALA A 756 4.32 -24.38 6.54
CA ALA A 756 5.75 -24.68 6.56
C ALA A 756 6.07 -25.57 7.75
N CYS A 757 6.78 -26.66 7.50
CA CYS A 757 7.24 -27.61 8.51
C CYS A 757 8.77 -27.54 8.59
N TYR A 758 9.32 -27.40 9.79
CA TYR A 758 10.74 -27.11 10.01
C TYR A 758 11.46 -28.32 10.60
N PHE A 759 12.41 -28.93 9.89
CA PHE A 759 13.11 -30.12 10.40
C PHE A 759 14.63 -29.93 10.46
N SER A 760 15.26 -30.50 11.50
CA SER A 760 16.70 -30.42 11.74
C SER A 760 17.49 -31.23 10.69
N GLN A 761 18.47 -30.59 10.03
CA GLN A 761 19.11 -31.11 8.82
C GLN A 761 20.24 -32.13 9.07
N SER A 762 20.27 -33.19 8.24
CA SER A 762 21.47 -33.67 7.55
C SER A 762 21.05 -34.19 6.17
N ARG A 763 21.95 -34.20 5.17
CA ARG A 763 21.69 -34.29 3.71
C ARG A 763 21.05 -35.60 3.18
N SER A 764 20.34 -36.36 4.00
CA SER A 764 19.43 -37.43 3.58
C SER A 764 18.03 -37.18 4.16
N LEU A 765 16.99 -37.15 3.30
CA LEU A 765 15.58 -37.06 3.66
C LEU A 765 15.11 -38.32 4.42
N SER A 766 15.59 -38.53 5.63
CA SER A 766 15.10 -39.58 6.53
C SER A 766 14.51 -38.93 7.77
N TRP A 767 13.19 -38.74 7.75
CA TRP A 767 12.39 -38.32 8.89
C TRP A 767 11.29 -39.36 9.12
N GLU A 768 10.85 -39.48 10.37
CA GLU A 768 9.79 -40.40 10.77
C GLU A 768 8.67 -39.67 11.52
N LEU A 769 7.45 -40.21 11.45
CA LEU A 769 6.34 -39.75 12.26
C LEU A 769 6.31 -40.53 13.58
N ARG A 770 6.56 -39.82 14.68
CA ARG A 770 6.43 -40.35 16.02
C ARG A 770 5.10 -39.94 16.62
N CYS A 771 4.29 -40.91 17.03
CA CYS A 771 3.08 -40.62 17.81
C CYS A 771 3.48 -40.01 19.16
N ALA A 772 3.13 -38.74 19.40
CA ALA A 772 3.45 -38.07 20.66
C ALA A 772 2.30 -38.15 21.65
N TRP A 773 1.06 -38.02 21.17
CA TRP A 773 -0.15 -38.08 22.00
C TRP A 773 -1.38 -38.50 21.20
N ARG A 774 -2.40 -38.98 21.93
CA ARG A 774 -3.72 -39.30 21.39
C ARG A 774 -4.83 -38.94 22.38
N VAL A 775 -5.99 -38.55 21.86
CA VAL A 775 -7.18 -38.19 22.65
C VAL A 775 -8.36 -39.04 22.19
N ASP A 776 -9.05 -39.70 23.12
CA ASP A 776 -10.22 -40.53 22.82
C ASP A 776 -11.48 -39.66 22.71
N LEU A 777 -12.25 -39.86 21.63
CA LEU A 777 -13.56 -39.24 21.39
C LEU A 777 -14.69 -40.29 21.36
N SER A 778 -14.42 -41.51 21.84
CA SER A 778 -15.32 -42.65 22.04
C SER A 778 -15.92 -43.27 20.78
N LYS A 779 -15.91 -42.57 19.65
CA LYS A 779 -16.36 -43.05 18.33
C LYS A 779 -15.52 -42.45 17.21
N CYS A 780 -15.71 -42.98 16.00
CA CYS A 780 -15.05 -42.55 14.76
C CYS A 780 -14.97 -41.03 14.58
N ILE A 781 -13.82 -40.57 14.08
CA ILE A 781 -13.53 -39.18 13.76
C ILE A 781 -13.33 -39.07 12.25
N ASP A 782 -14.39 -38.70 11.54
CA ASP A 782 -14.34 -38.48 10.09
C ASP A 782 -14.07 -37.00 9.74
N ALA A 783 -14.34 -36.08 10.68
CA ALA A 783 -14.06 -34.65 10.54
C ALA A 783 -12.55 -34.37 10.58
N SER A 784 -12.11 -33.41 9.78
CA SER A 784 -10.72 -32.93 9.81
C SER A 784 -10.57 -31.85 10.90
N PRO A 785 -9.42 -31.77 11.60
CA PRO A 785 -9.24 -30.81 12.69
C PRO A 785 -9.13 -29.37 12.19
N LEU A 786 -9.73 -28.43 12.92
CA LEU A 786 -9.53 -26.99 12.79
C LEU A 786 -8.36 -26.59 13.69
N VAL A 787 -7.32 -25.92 13.17
CA VAL A 787 -6.17 -25.49 13.98
C VAL A 787 -6.08 -23.98 14.11
N VAL A 788 -5.89 -23.54 15.35
CA VAL A 788 -5.80 -22.15 15.78
C VAL A 788 -4.48 -21.95 16.54
N GLN A 789 -3.51 -21.29 15.95
CA GLN A 789 -2.31 -20.85 16.67
C GLN A 789 -2.54 -19.49 17.29
N ARG A 790 -1.92 -19.22 18.44
CA ARG A 790 -1.77 -17.89 19.01
C ARG A 790 -0.30 -17.55 18.98
N ARG A 791 0.07 -16.44 18.35
CA ARG A 791 1.45 -15.96 18.28
C ARG A 791 1.59 -14.64 19.04
N ASP A 792 2.71 -14.51 19.75
CA ASP A 792 3.18 -13.23 20.28
C ASP A 792 4.41 -12.75 19.51
N HIS A 793 5.06 -11.71 20.03
CA HIS A 793 6.27 -11.13 19.49
C HIS A 793 7.52 -12.03 19.65
N ASN A 794 7.44 -13.10 20.47
CA ASN A 794 8.54 -14.02 20.75
C ASN A 794 8.36 -15.40 20.10
N GLY A 795 7.18 -15.74 19.56
CA GLY A 795 6.92 -16.99 18.86
C GLY A 795 5.48 -17.48 18.95
N VAL A 796 5.27 -18.78 18.73
CA VAL A 796 3.96 -19.45 18.92
C VAL A 796 3.76 -19.69 20.42
N LEU A 797 2.72 -19.08 21.01
CA LEU A 797 2.33 -19.24 22.41
C LEU A 797 1.54 -20.54 22.66
N SER A 798 0.62 -20.86 21.75
CA SER A 798 -0.24 -22.04 21.85
C SER A 798 -0.77 -22.45 20.48
N THR A 799 -0.98 -23.75 20.27
CA THR A 799 -1.59 -24.28 19.04
C THR A 799 -2.78 -25.14 19.44
N TRP A 800 -3.99 -24.70 19.14
CA TRP A 800 -5.22 -25.38 19.52
C TRP A 800 -5.79 -26.14 18.34
N ALA A 801 -6.16 -27.40 18.53
CA ALA A 801 -6.83 -28.22 17.53
C ALA A 801 -8.24 -28.56 18.01
N ILE A 802 -9.23 -28.31 17.14
CA ILE A 802 -10.65 -28.54 17.42
C ILE A 802 -11.17 -29.60 16.46
N VAL A 803 -11.74 -30.68 17.01
CA VAL A 803 -12.23 -31.81 16.19
C VAL A 803 -13.47 -32.45 16.82
N GLY A 804 -14.41 -32.85 15.95
CA GLY A 804 -15.68 -33.48 16.32
C GLY A 804 -15.73 -34.96 15.93
N SER A 805 -16.59 -35.73 16.59
CA SER A 805 -16.71 -37.18 16.40
C SER A 805 -18.15 -37.68 16.28
N HIS A 806 -18.29 -38.96 15.93
CA HIS A 806 -19.59 -39.62 15.83
C HIS A 806 -20.28 -39.87 17.18
N SER A 807 -19.60 -39.61 18.30
CA SER A 807 -20.22 -39.66 19.64
C SER A 807 -20.97 -38.36 19.98
N GLY A 808 -20.87 -37.34 19.11
CA GLY A 808 -21.34 -35.99 19.38
C GLY A 808 -20.36 -35.16 20.22
N GLN A 809 -19.20 -35.72 20.57
CA GLN A 809 -18.17 -34.98 21.28
C GLN A 809 -17.38 -34.09 20.32
N LEU A 810 -17.22 -32.82 20.72
CA LEU A 810 -16.33 -31.83 20.15
C LEU A 810 -15.28 -31.47 21.22
N VAL A 811 -14.01 -31.58 20.87
CA VAL A 811 -12.89 -31.31 21.79
C VAL A 811 -12.00 -30.23 21.21
N CYS A 812 -11.45 -29.39 22.08
CA CYS A 812 -10.36 -28.47 21.80
C CYS A 812 -9.15 -28.88 22.64
N VAL A 813 -8.02 -29.13 21.99
CA VAL A 813 -6.79 -29.59 22.62
C VAL A 813 -5.63 -28.67 22.29
N ASP A 814 -4.70 -28.50 23.22
CA ASP A 814 -3.43 -27.83 22.95
C ASP A 814 -2.41 -28.83 22.41
N VAL A 815 -2.07 -28.68 21.13
CA VAL A 815 -1.15 -29.53 20.37
C VAL A 815 0.26 -29.50 20.95
N LEU A 816 0.72 -28.32 21.37
CA LEU A 816 2.08 -28.15 21.94
C LEU A 816 2.15 -28.65 23.39
N ALA A 817 1.03 -28.63 24.11
CA ALA A 817 0.94 -29.17 25.47
C ALA A 817 0.51 -30.65 25.50
N ALA A 818 1.08 -31.47 24.61
CA ALA A 818 0.88 -32.92 24.53
C ALA A 818 -0.61 -33.34 24.39
N GLY A 819 -1.40 -32.58 23.62
CA GLY A 819 -2.81 -32.88 23.39
C GLY A 819 -3.70 -32.61 24.60
N ARG A 820 -3.27 -31.76 25.54
CA ARG A 820 -4.07 -31.44 26.73
C ARG A 820 -5.40 -30.80 26.32
N GLU A 821 -6.49 -31.38 26.81
CA GLU A 821 -7.84 -30.82 26.62
C GLU A 821 -7.98 -29.45 27.29
N ILE A 822 -8.41 -28.47 26.49
CA ILE A 822 -8.77 -27.12 26.94
C ILE A 822 -10.24 -27.12 27.34
N TRP A 823 -11.08 -27.65 26.46
CA TRP A 823 -12.49 -27.88 26.71
C TRP A 823 -13.01 -29.05 25.86
N ARG A 824 -14.09 -29.66 26.34
CA ARG A 824 -14.83 -30.71 25.65
C ARG A 824 -16.31 -30.46 25.86
N VAL A 825 -17.08 -30.55 24.78
CA VAL A 825 -18.53 -30.43 24.81
C VAL A 825 -19.17 -31.61 24.09
N THR A 826 -20.34 -32.02 24.56
CA THR A 826 -21.15 -33.05 23.89
C THR A 826 -22.35 -32.35 23.28
N LEU A 827 -22.45 -32.39 21.95
CA LEU A 827 -23.54 -31.83 21.19
C LEU A 827 -24.70 -32.83 21.09
N ASP A 828 -25.77 -32.44 20.41
CA ASP A 828 -27.05 -33.15 20.38
C ASP A 828 -27.09 -34.42 19.53
N ASP A 829 -26.10 -34.62 18.65
CA ASP A 829 -25.95 -35.77 17.76
C ASP A 829 -24.51 -35.85 17.18
N ARG A 830 -24.23 -36.87 16.36
CA ARG A 830 -22.93 -37.09 15.70
C ARG A 830 -22.49 -35.90 14.84
N ILE A 831 -21.17 -35.69 14.81
CA ILE A 831 -20.51 -34.62 14.06
C ILE A 831 -19.69 -35.25 12.94
N GLU A 832 -20.00 -34.90 11.69
CA GLU A 832 -19.20 -35.23 10.50
C GLU A 832 -18.65 -33.97 9.82
N ALA A 833 -19.31 -32.82 10.02
CA ALA A 833 -18.84 -31.54 9.52
C ALA A 833 -17.53 -31.12 10.21
N CYS A 834 -16.60 -30.59 9.43
CA CYS A 834 -15.42 -29.93 9.99
C CYS A 834 -15.87 -28.64 10.70
N ALA A 835 -15.16 -28.26 11.76
CA ALA A 835 -15.42 -26.99 12.43
C ALA A 835 -14.98 -25.82 11.54
N ALA A 836 -15.79 -24.75 11.52
CA ALA A 836 -15.47 -23.47 10.89
C ALA A 836 -15.27 -22.40 11.95
N LEU A 837 -14.56 -21.33 11.64
CA LEU A 837 -14.21 -20.29 12.61
C LEU A 837 -14.52 -18.90 12.07
N ASN A 838 -15.05 -18.04 12.94
CA ASN A 838 -14.98 -16.60 12.80
C ASN A 838 -13.92 -16.06 13.78
N VAL A 839 -12.86 -15.47 13.22
CA VAL A 839 -11.72 -14.90 13.94
C VAL A 839 -12.14 -13.65 14.69
N LYS A 840 -12.86 -12.75 14.01
CA LYS A 840 -13.27 -11.43 14.54
C LYS A 840 -14.03 -11.56 15.87
N HIS A 841 -14.89 -12.55 16.00
CA HIS A 841 -15.77 -12.75 17.16
C HIS A 841 -15.38 -13.96 18.03
N GLU A 842 -14.31 -14.68 17.68
CA GLU A 842 -13.84 -15.90 18.34
C GLU A 842 -14.97 -16.97 18.46
N ILE A 843 -15.67 -17.26 17.37
CA ILE A 843 -16.79 -18.21 17.31
C ILE A 843 -16.45 -19.42 16.44
N VAL A 844 -16.66 -20.62 16.97
CA VAL A 844 -16.52 -21.90 16.28
C VAL A 844 -17.90 -22.42 15.87
N TYR A 845 -18.09 -22.70 14.58
CA TYR A 845 -19.32 -23.26 14.03
C TYR A 845 -19.18 -24.75 13.74
N VAL A 846 -20.15 -25.54 14.20
CA VAL A 846 -20.20 -26.99 13.96
C VAL A 846 -21.63 -27.43 13.70
N GLY A 847 -21.84 -28.17 12.61
CA GLY A 847 -23.12 -28.79 12.27
C GLY A 847 -23.23 -30.22 12.77
N THR A 848 -24.41 -30.61 13.23
CA THR A 848 -24.69 -31.99 13.70
C THR A 848 -25.71 -32.71 12.81
N TYR A 849 -25.76 -34.03 12.97
CA TYR A 849 -26.71 -34.86 12.25
C TYR A 849 -28.18 -34.61 12.57
N ARG A 850 -28.48 -34.04 13.74
CA ARG A 850 -29.85 -33.61 14.06
C ARG A 850 -30.31 -32.42 13.22
N GLY A 851 -29.39 -31.76 12.52
CA GLY A 851 -29.66 -30.55 11.77
C GLY A 851 -29.43 -29.28 12.56
N THR A 852 -28.73 -29.35 13.69
CA THR A 852 -28.42 -28.18 14.52
C THR A 852 -27.05 -27.62 14.15
N LEU A 853 -26.99 -26.34 13.81
CA LEU A 853 -25.75 -25.58 13.72
C LEU A 853 -25.47 -24.93 15.08
N PHE A 854 -24.34 -25.26 15.69
CA PHE A 854 -23.89 -24.67 16.94
C PHE A 854 -22.88 -23.56 16.66
N ALA A 855 -23.05 -22.42 17.31
CA ALA A 855 -22.03 -21.37 17.43
C ALA A 855 -21.47 -21.40 18.84
N LEU A 856 -20.20 -21.78 18.97
CA LEU A 856 -19.52 -22.02 20.24
C LEU A 856 -18.43 -20.97 20.46
N ASP A 857 -18.25 -20.52 21.69
CA ASP A 857 -17.14 -19.66 22.08
C ASP A 857 -15.80 -20.42 21.97
N LEU A 858 -14.83 -19.86 21.25
CA LEU A 858 -13.52 -20.49 21.01
C LEU A 858 -12.76 -20.82 22.31
N GLN A 859 -12.86 -19.97 23.32
CA GLN A 859 -12.08 -20.08 24.55
C GLN A 859 -12.65 -21.14 25.51
N SER A 860 -13.97 -21.30 25.54
CA SER A 860 -14.68 -22.09 26.56
C SER A 860 -15.49 -23.26 26.01
N GLY A 861 -15.74 -23.30 24.69
CA GLY A 861 -16.65 -24.26 24.06
C GLY A 861 -18.13 -24.01 24.38
N ARG A 862 -18.47 -22.92 25.10
CA ARG A 862 -19.87 -22.63 25.46
C ARG A 862 -20.68 -22.21 24.25
N THR A 863 -21.89 -22.75 24.14
CA THR A 863 -22.83 -22.35 23.09
C THR A 863 -23.27 -20.90 23.26
N ARG A 864 -23.00 -20.08 22.25
CA ARG A 864 -23.50 -18.70 22.13
C ARG A 864 -24.90 -18.67 21.56
N TRP A 865 -25.13 -19.42 20.48
CA TRP A 865 -26.45 -19.61 19.89
C TRP A 865 -26.49 -20.91 19.08
N THR A 866 -27.70 -21.33 18.73
CA THR A 866 -27.96 -22.50 17.87
C THR A 866 -28.99 -22.18 16.82
N PHE A 867 -28.85 -22.77 15.63
CA PHE A 867 -29.85 -22.71 14.57
C PHE A 867 -30.29 -24.12 14.18
N GLN A 868 -31.60 -24.34 14.04
CA GLN A 868 -32.18 -25.64 13.68
C GLN A 868 -32.61 -25.64 12.21
N ALA A 869 -31.88 -26.39 11.37
CA ALA A 869 -32.30 -26.72 10.01
C ALA A 869 -33.32 -27.86 10.01
N LYS A 870 -34.01 -28.06 8.87
CA LYS A 870 -35.01 -29.14 8.72
C LYS A 870 -34.36 -30.50 8.44
N GLY A 871 -33.14 -30.51 7.94
CA GLY A 871 -32.38 -31.71 7.59
C GLY A 871 -31.00 -31.76 8.24
N THR A 872 -30.33 -32.90 8.09
CA THR A 872 -29.00 -33.15 8.67
C THR A 872 -27.94 -32.21 8.10
N ILE A 873 -27.02 -31.70 8.92
CA ILE A 873 -25.89 -30.89 8.46
C ILE A 873 -24.63 -31.76 8.43
N LYS A 874 -24.06 -31.93 7.24
CA LYS A 874 -22.81 -32.70 7.04
C LYS A 874 -21.69 -31.88 6.40
N ALA A 875 -22.05 -30.88 5.60
CA ALA A 875 -21.11 -29.93 5.04
C ALA A 875 -20.52 -29.06 6.15
N SER A 876 -19.24 -28.68 6.02
CA SER A 876 -18.65 -27.66 6.87
C SER A 876 -19.32 -26.31 6.56
N ALA A 877 -19.44 -25.45 7.57
CA ALA A 877 -19.95 -24.10 7.38
C ALA A 877 -18.90 -23.22 6.68
N LEU A 878 -19.37 -22.29 5.88
CA LEU A 878 -18.62 -21.23 5.23
C LEU A 878 -18.86 -19.94 6.00
N VAL A 879 -17.85 -19.45 6.72
CA VAL A 879 -17.89 -18.12 7.33
C VAL A 879 -17.35 -17.13 6.30
N ILE A 880 -18.01 -15.99 6.10
CA ILE A 880 -17.57 -14.88 5.24
C ILE A 880 -17.45 -13.63 6.13
N GLU A 881 -16.26 -13.41 6.67
CA GLU A 881 -16.04 -12.39 7.72
C GLU A 881 -16.30 -10.96 7.23
N GLU A 882 -15.92 -10.66 6.00
CA GLU A 882 -16.12 -9.35 5.36
C GLU A 882 -17.61 -8.94 5.32
N HIS A 883 -18.51 -9.93 5.25
CA HIS A 883 -19.95 -9.73 5.13
C HIS A 883 -20.73 -10.12 6.39
N GLU A 884 -20.05 -10.42 7.50
CA GLU A 884 -20.64 -10.92 8.76
C GLU A 884 -21.65 -12.06 8.57
N LEU A 885 -21.37 -12.95 7.61
CA LEU A 885 -22.29 -13.99 7.17
C LEU A 885 -21.71 -15.40 7.40
N VAL A 886 -22.52 -16.31 7.94
CA VAL A 886 -22.22 -17.75 7.98
C VAL A 886 -23.22 -18.50 7.10
N VAL A 887 -22.68 -19.26 6.15
CA VAL A 887 -23.44 -20.00 5.14
C VAL A 887 -23.23 -21.49 5.34
N PHE A 888 -24.29 -22.27 5.36
CA PHE A 888 -24.17 -23.72 5.46
C PHE A 888 -25.30 -24.43 4.71
N GLY A 889 -25.02 -25.65 4.27
CA GLY A 889 -25.98 -26.49 3.57
C GLY A 889 -26.50 -27.62 4.44
N ALA A 890 -27.77 -27.99 4.25
CA ALA A 890 -28.38 -29.13 4.92
C ALA A 890 -28.98 -30.13 3.92
N TYR A 891 -29.33 -31.31 4.43
CA TYR A 891 -29.95 -32.39 3.63
C TYR A 891 -31.43 -32.15 3.31
N ASP A 892 -31.98 -30.99 3.66
CA ASP A 892 -33.34 -30.55 3.33
C ASP A 892 -33.42 -29.78 2.00
N ASN A 893 -32.36 -29.84 1.20
CA ASN A 893 -32.15 -29.15 -0.08
C ASN A 893 -31.88 -27.65 0.03
N ASN A 894 -31.73 -27.09 1.24
CA ASN A 894 -31.54 -25.67 1.41
C ASN A 894 -30.11 -25.28 1.81
N LEU A 895 -29.68 -24.17 1.24
CA LEU A 895 -28.54 -23.37 1.68
C LEU A 895 -29.07 -22.23 2.57
N TYR A 896 -28.52 -22.11 3.76
CA TYR A 896 -28.91 -21.11 4.75
C TYR A 896 -27.83 -20.05 4.88
N GLY A 897 -28.21 -18.78 4.92
CA GLY A 897 -27.35 -17.66 5.29
C GLY A 897 -27.80 -17.06 6.62
N LEU A 898 -26.92 -17.05 7.63
CA LEU A 898 -27.19 -16.50 8.95
C LEU A 898 -26.20 -15.40 9.29
N ASP A 899 -26.61 -14.48 10.15
CA ASP A 899 -25.71 -13.53 10.79
C ASP A 899 -24.72 -14.25 11.74
N VAL A 900 -23.43 -13.89 11.64
CA VAL A 900 -22.33 -14.53 12.38
C VAL A 900 -22.50 -14.41 13.90
N VAL A 901 -22.94 -13.25 14.41
CA VAL A 901 -22.95 -12.97 15.85
C VAL A 901 -24.24 -13.43 16.51
N THR A 902 -25.37 -13.19 15.85
CA THR A 902 -26.71 -13.39 16.42
C THR A 902 -27.34 -14.72 16.01
N GLY A 903 -26.89 -15.34 14.92
CA GLY A 903 -27.51 -16.53 14.34
C GLY A 903 -28.86 -16.25 13.68
N GLN A 904 -29.22 -14.97 13.46
CA GLN A 904 -30.45 -14.62 12.77
C GLN A 904 -30.41 -15.04 11.31
N LEU A 905 -31.49 -15.68 10.86
CA LEU A 905 -31.66 -16.11 9.48
C LEU A 905 -31.83 -14.92 8.55
N GLN A 906 -30.91 -14.77 7.60
CA GLN A 906 -31.00 -13.74 6.56
C GLN A 906 -31.75 -14.26 5.33
N TRP A 907 -31.42 -15.46 4.86
CA TRP A 907 -32.06 -16.06 3.68
C TRP A 907 -31.95 -17.58 3.66
N ILE A 908 -32.83 -18.20 2.87
CA ILE A 908 -32.85 -19.63 2.54
C ILE A 908 -32.93 -19.75 1.02
N LEU A 909 -32.07 -20.59 0.43
CA LEU A 909 -32.08 -20.90 -1.00
C LEU A 909 -32.21 -22.41 -1.24
N ASP A 910 -33.22 -22.83 -1.99
CA ASP A 910 -33.37 -24.22 -2.45
C ASP A 910 -32.42 -24.51 -3.62
N VAL A 911 -31.44 -25.38 -3.39
CA VAL A 911 -30.45 -25.80 -4.41
C VAL A 911 -30.91 -27.04 -5.19
N ARG A 912 -32.12 -27.54 -4.93
CA ARG A 912 -32.76 -28.71 -5.57
C ARG A 912 -32.00 -30.02 -5.39
N GLY A 913 -31.38 -30.19 -4.21
CA GLY A 913 -30.73 -31.42 -3.79
C GLY A 913 -30.00 -31.26 -2.47
N SER A 914 -29.76 -32.34 -1.74
CA SER A 914 -29.08 -32.30 -0.45
C SER A 914 -27.66 -31.75 -0.59
N ILE A 915 -27.19 -30.97 0.38
CA ILE A 915 -25.85 -30.38 0.34
C ILE A 915 -24.92 -31.19 1.24
N PHE A 916 -23.90 -31.79 0.63
CA PHE A 916 -22.79 -32.45 1.33
C PHE A 916 -21.47 -31.73 1.09
N SER A 917 -21.28 -31.21 -0.13
CA SER A 917 -20.13 -30.38 -0.48
C SER A 917 -20.12 -29.10 0.34
N THR A 918 -18.94 -28.72 0.84
CA THR A 918 -18.78 -27.47 1.58
C THR A 918 -18.92 -26.28 0.61
N PRO A 919 -19.79 -25.29 0.90
CA PRO A 919 -19.87 -24.08 0.09
C PRO A 919 -18.54 -23.32 0.05
N LEU A 920 -18.27 -22.65 -1.06
CA LEU A 920 -17.05 -21.89 -1.30
C LEU A 920 -17.40 -20.43 -1.61
N TYR A 921 -16.74 -19.47 -0.96
CA TYR A 921 -16.80 -18.07 -1.36
C TYR A 921 -15.54 -17.67 -2.12
N CYS A 922 -15.73 -16.99 -3.26
CA CYS A 922 -14.65 -16.42 -4.03
C CYS A 922 -14.75 -14.89 -4.08
N ASN A 923 -13.72 -14.21 -3.58
CA ASN A 923 -13.70 -12.74 -3.48
C ASN A 923 -13.71 -12.05 -4.85
N TRP A 924 -13.22 -12.73 -5.89
CA TRP A 924 -13.35 -12.30 -7.28
C TRP A 924 -13.78 -13.50 -8.12
N PRO A 925 -15.04 -13.60 -8.59
CA PRO A 925 -15.94 -12.48 -8.93
C PRO A 925 -17.00 -12.11 -7.86
N LYS A 926 -16.73 -12.26 -6.56
CA LYS A 926 -17.70 -12.07 -5.46
C LYS A 926 -18.92 -13.00 -5.57
N GLN A 927 -18.66 -14.31 -5.61
CA GLN A 927 -19.69 -15.33 -5.76
C GLN A 927 -19.54 -16.44 -4.71
N ILE A 928 -20.68 -16.99 -4.27
CA ILE A 928 -20.75 -18.20 -3.47
C ILE A 928 -21.08 -19.36 -4.39
N PHE A 929 -20.23 -20.40 -4.37
CA PHE A 929 -20.44 -21.63 -5.11
C PHE A 929 -20.92 -22.74 -4.18
N VAL A 930 -21.91 -23.50 -4.63
CA VAL A 930 -22.46 -24.63 -3.89
C VAL A 930 -22.68 -25.81 -4.82
N ALA A 931 -22.46 -27.03 -4.32
CA ALA A 931 -22.74 -28.25 -5.04
C ALA A 931 -23.62 -29.21 -4.23
N SER A 932 -24.47 -29.96 -4.92
CA SER A 932 -25.45 -30.85 -4.30
C SER A 932 -25.26 -32.33 -4.67
N THR A 933 -25.89 -33.20 -3.89
CA THR A 933 -25.90 -34.65 -4.12
C THR A 933 -26.73 -35.05 -5.35
N ASN A 934 -27.47 -34.12 -5.98
CA ASN A 934 -28.14 -34.38 -7.25
C ASN A 934 -27.28 -33.96 -8.45
N GLY A 935 -26.04 -33.53 -8.23
CA GLY A 935 -25.14 -33.07 -9.30
C GLY A 935 -25.33 -31.61 -9.69
N ASN A 936 -26.15 -30.83 -8.98
CA ASN A 936 -26.24 -29.39 -9.23
C ASN A 936 -24.99 -28.69 -8.69
N VAL A 937 -24.35 -27.88 -9.53
CA VAL A 937 -23.34 -26.90 -9.15
C VAL A 937 -23.90 -25.52 -9.47
N MET A 938 -23.92 -24.62 -8.50
CA MET A 938 -24.56 -23.32 -8.63
C MET A 938 -23.62 -22.21 -8.20
N ALA A 939 -23.73 -21.06 -8.86
CA ALA A 939 -23.13 -19.82 -8.43
C ALA A 939 -24.18 -18.81 -7.98
N ILE A 940 -23.91 -18.16 -6.85
CA ILE A 940 -24.81 -17.24 -6.17
C ILE A 940 -24.09 -15.91 -6.02
N MET A 941 -24.77 -14.80 -6.31
CA MET A 941 -24.22 -13.45 -6.17
C MET A 941 -25.15 -12.56 -5.36
N SER A 942 -24.60 -11.51 -4.75
CA SER A 942 -25.39 -10.50 -4.04
C SER A 942 -26.23 -9.67 -5.03
N THR A 943 -27.44 -9.27 -4.63
CA THR A 943 -28.33 -8.39 -5.43
C THR A 943 -28.15 -6.90 -5.14
N SER A 944 -27.66 -6.55 -3.95
CA SER A 944 -27.61 -5.17 -3.44
C SER A 944 -26.42 -4.99 -2.50
N ASP A 945 -25.57 -4.01 -2.80
CA ASP A 945 -24.49 -3.48 -1.96
C ASP A 945 -23.43 -4.49 -1.48
N ASP A 946 -23.15 -5.54 -2.24
CA ASP A 946 -22.13 -6.58 -1.97
C ASP A 946 -22.24 -7.35 -0.63
N SER A 947 -23.15 -6.97 0.27
CA SER A 947 -23.29 -7.50 1.63
C SER A 947 -23.90 -8.91 1.76
N PHE A 948 -24.24 -9.57 0.65
CA PHE A 948 -24.94 -10.88 0.59
C PHE A 948 -26.23 -11.01 1.42
N LYS A 949 -26.79 -9.92 1.94
CA LYS A 949 -28.07 -9.92 2.67
C LYS A 949 -29.25 -10.33 1.78
N SER A 950 -29.13 -10.09 0.48
CA SER A 950 -30.06 -10.57 -0.54
C SER A 950 -29.25 -11.18 -1.69
N ILE A 951 -29.69 -12.34 -2.15
CA ILE A 951 -28.94 -13.20 -3.07
C ILE A 951 -29.76 -13.51 -4.33
N LYS A 952 -29.06 -13.73 -5.44
CA LYS A 952 -29.62 -14.25 -6.68
C LYS A 952 -28.74 -15.36 -7.27
N GLU A 953 -29.38 -16.33 -7.92
CA GLU A 953 -28.70 -17.32 -8.74
C GLU A 953 -28.08 -16.63 -9.96
N ASN A 954 -26.77 -16.83 -10.17
CA ASN A 954 -26.06 -16.34 -11.34
C ASN A 954 -26.14 -17.37 -12.47
N TRP A 955 -25.73 -18.61 -12.19
CA TRP A 955 -25.83 -19.73 -13.10
C TRP A 955 -25.96 -21.07 -12.35
N ARG A 956 -26.40 -22.10 -13.07
CA ARG A 956 -26.52 -23.48 -12.59
C ARG A 956 -26.05 -24.45 -13.65
N LEU A 957 -25.19 -25.37 -13.24
CA LEU A 957 -24.68 -26.50 -14.02
C LEU A 957 -25.21 -27.80 -13.43
N GLN A 958 -25.72 -28.69 -14.27
CA GLN A 958 -26.17 -30.04 -13.88
C GLN A 958 -25.13 -31.07 -14.32
N LEU A 959 -24.42 -31.65 -13.36
CA LEU A 959 -23.51 -32.78 -13.58
C LEU A 959 -24.28 -34.12 -13.55
N PRO A 960 -23.74 -35.20 -14.16
CA PRO A 960 -24.46 -36.47 -14.31
C PRO A 960 -24.71 -37.20 -12.98
N LEU A 961 -23.86 -37.00 -11.98
CA LEU A 961 -23.86 -37.72 -10.71
C LEU A 961 -23.58 -36.77 -9.53
N PRO A 962 -23.78 -37.24 -8.28
CA PRO A 962 -23.60 -36.42 -7.07
C PRO A 962 -22.20 -35.78 -6.95
N VAL A 963 -22.14 -34.57 -6.38
CA VAL A 963 -20.87 -33.92 -5.99
C VAL A 963 -20.73 -33.97 -4.46
N PHE A 964 -19.85 -34.85 -3.98
CA PHE A 964 -19.53 -34.97 -2.54
C PHE A 964 -18.27 -34.18 -2.16
N ALA A 965 -17.33 -34.03 -3.08
CA ALA A 965 -16.12 -33.25 -2.86
C ALA A 965 -16.44 -31.77 -2.60
N GLY A 966 -15.71 -31.12 -1.69
CA GLY A 966 -15.73 -29.67 -1.54
C GLY A 966 -15.29 -28.97 -2.83
N LEU A 967 -15.89 -27.82 -3.13
CA LEU A 967 -15.49 -27.01 -4.29
C LEU A 967 -14.19 -26.24 -4.00
N ASN A 968 -13.39 -25.98 -5.04
CA ASN A 968 -12.21 -25.12 -4.94
C ASN A 968 -12.03 -24.32 -6.24
N THR A 969 -11.25 -23.24 -6.23
CA THR A 969 -11.11 -22.33 -7.38
C THR A 969 -9.67 -21.94 -7.63
N ASP A 970 -9.31 -21.82 -8.91
CA ASP A 970 -8.14 -21.06 -9.35
C ASP A 970 -8.63 -19.71 -9.90
N TYR A 971 -8.49 -18.66 -9.10
CA TYR A 971 -8.99 -17.33 -9.43
C TYR A 971 -8.25 -16.71 -10.64
N GLU A 972 -6.95 -16.97 -10.81
CA GLU A 972 -6.18 -16.41 -11.93
C GLU A 972 -6.58 -17.05 -13.26
N SER A 973 -6.91 -18.35 -13.23
CA SER A 973 -7.38 -19.06 -14.42
C SER A 973 -8.89 -18.95 -14.63
N ASN A 974 -9.63 -18.30 -13.72
CA ASN A 974 -11.08 -18.21 -13.71
C ASN A 974 -11.81 -19.57 -13.71
N ILE A 975 -11.26 -20.58 -12.99
CA ILE A 975 -11.77 -21.96 -12.98
C ILE A 975 -12.25 -22.38 -11.58
N LEU A 976 -13.49 -22.87 -11.52
CA LEU A 976 -14.08 -23.65 -10.43
C LEU A 976 -13.82 -25.14 -10.67
N LEU A 977 -13.32 -25.84 -9.65
CA LEU A 977 -13.02 -27.27 -9.69
C LEU A 977 -14.09 -28.05 -8.92
N ALA A 978 -14.70 -29.03 -9.59
CA ALA A 978 -15.70 -29.91 -9.01
C ALA A 978 -15.37 -31.39 -9.26
N GLY A 979 -15.14 -32.14 -8.18
CA GLY A 979 -14.96 -33.59 -8.20
C GLY A 979 -16.31 -34.30 -8.13
N CYS A 980 -16.65 -35.06 -9.17
CA CYS A 980 -17.96 -35.70 -9.29
C CYS A 980 -17.89 -37.21 -9.02
N ALA A 981 -19.00 -37.78 -8.55
CA ALA A 981 -19.13 -39.21 -8.29
C ALA A 981 -19.13 -40.06 -9.58
N ASP A 982 -19.19 -39.46 -10.77
CA ASP A 982 -18.99 -40.14 -12.06
C ASP A 982 -17.52 -40.45 -12.36
N GLY A 983 -16.60 -40.09 -11.46
CA GLY A 983 -15.18 -40.27 -11.66
C GLY A 983 -14.56 -39.19 -12.54
N LYS A 984 -15.18 -38.02 -12.70
CA LYS A 984 -14.58 -36.89 -13.42
C LYS A 984 -14.31 -35.69 -12.53
N LEU A 985 -13.14 -35.09 -12.73
CA LEU A 985 -12.83 -33.76 -12.24
C LEU A 985 -13.19 -32.74 -13.34
N TYR A 986 -14.06 -31.81 -13.02
CA TYR A 986 -14.51 -30.76 -13.93
C TYR A 986 -13.82 -29.44 -13.63
N GLY A 987 -13.29 -28.78 -14.67
CA GLY A 987 -12.93 -27.37 -14.65
C GLY A 987 -14.04 -26.55 -15.28
N VAL A 988 -14.73 -25.75 -14.47
CA VAL A 988 -15.90 -24.96 -14.85
C VAL A 988 -15.53 -23.48 -14.80
N ASN A 989 -15.93 -22.69 -15.79
CA ASN A 989 -15.72 -21.26 -15.77
C ASN A 989 -16.54 -20.62 -14.62
N MET A 990 -15.88 -19.90 -13.72
CA MET A 990 -16.56 -19.32 -12.54
C MET A 990 -17.64 -18.31 -12.90
N THR A 991 -17.50 -17.61 -14.03
CA THR A 991 -18.41 -16.54 -14.45
C THR A 991 -19.62 -17.08 -15.21
N THR A 992 -19.41 -18.04 -16.10
CA THR A 992 -20.47 -18.53 -17.02
C THR A 992 -21.09 -19.86 -16.61
N GLY A 993 -20.38 -20.68 -15.84
CA GLY A 993 -20.80 -22.05 -15.52
C GLY A 993 -20.48 -23.09 -16.60
N ASP A 994 -19.75 -22.70 -17.66
CA ASP A 994 -19.39 -23.60 -18.76
C ASP A 994 -18.24 -24.53 -18.38
N ILE A 995 -18.36 -25.82 -18.70
CA ILE A 995 -17.28 -26.79 -18.55
C ILE A 995 -16.18 -26.48 -19.57
N GLN A 996 -15.01 -26.06 -19.11
CA GLN A 996 -13.82 -25.77 -19.93
C GLN A 996 -13.04 -27.05 -20.25
N TRP A 997 -12.93 -27.94 -19.27
CA TRP A 997 -12.26 -29.23 -19.42
C TRP A 997 -12.81 -30.23 -18.40
N GLN A 998 -12.60 -31.52 -18.68
CA GLN A 998 -12.93 -32.61 -17.77
C GLN A 998 -11.81 -33.66 -17.82
N LEU A 999 -11.46 -34.22 -16.67
CA LEU A 999 -10.48 -35.30 -16.56
C LEU A 999 -11.13 -36.52 -15.91
N ALA A 1000 -11.06 -37.66 -16.60
CA ALA A 1000 -11.65 -38.91 -16.14
C ALA A 1000 -10.69 -39.72 -15.24
N THR A 1001 -11.27 -40.43 -14.30
CA THR A 1001 -10.64 -41.39 -13.38
C THR A 1001 -11.45 -42.68 -13.39
N ASP A 1002 -10.89 -43.78 -12.90
CA ASP A 1002 -11.55 -45.10 -13.01
C ASP A 1002 -12.67 -45.29 -11.99
N LYS A 1003 -12.72 -44.45 -10.95
CA LYS A 1003 -13.67 -44.54 -9.83
C LYS A 1003 -14.05 -43.14 -9.31
N PRO A 1004 -15.12 -43.01 -8.51
CA PRO A 1004 -15.61 -41.73 -8.00
C PRO A 1004 -14.56 -40.84 -7.30
N ILE A 1005 -14.74 -39.51 -7.38
CA ILE A 1005 -13.90 -38.51 -6.71
C ILE A 1005 -14.68 -37.91 -5.54
N PHE A 1006 -14.33 -38.28 -4.31
CA PHE A 1006 -14.90 -37.70 -3.08
C PHE A 1006 -13.91 -36.77 -2.36
N SER A 1007 -12.62 -36.86 -2.69
CA SER A 1007 -11.59 -35.94 -2.21
C SER A 1007 -11.78 -34.56 -2.82
N SER A 1008 -11.84 -33.53 -1.99
CA SER A 1008 -11.83 -32.13 -2.45
C SER A 1008 -10.51 -31.80 -3.17
N PRO A 1009 -10.52 -31.14 -4.32
CA PRO A 1009 -9.30 -30.70 -4.99
C PRO A 1009 -8.58 -29.63 -4.16
N CYS A 1010 -7.25 -29.74 -4.04
CA CYS A 1010 -6.39 -28.79 -3.37
C CYS A 1010 -5.69 -27.89 -4.39
N VAL A 1011 -6.06 -26.61 -4.41
CA VAL A 1011 -5.37 -25.55 -5.16
C VAL A 1011 -4.45 -24.82 -4.20
N TYR A 1012 -3.13 -24.86 -4.44
CA TYR A 1012 -2.12 -24.25 -3.57
C TYR A 1012 -1.24 -23.21 -4.29
N GLN A 1013 -1.34 -23.15 -5.61
CA GLN A 1013 -0.81 -22.08 -6.45
C GLN A 1013 -1.60 -22.05 -7.76
N PRO A 1014 -1.72 -20.89 -8.42
CA PRO A 1014 -2.33 -20.80 -9.74
C PRO A 1014 -1.75 -21.83 -10.70
N GLY A 1015 -2.60 -22.49 -11.48
CA GLY A 1015 -2.15 -23.53 -12.41
C GLY A 1015 -1.86 -24.91 -11.79
N SER A 1016 -1.89 -25.09 -10.46
CA SER A 1016 -1.54 -26.39 -9.84
C SER A 1016 -2.61 -26.91 -8.88
N VAL A 1017 -3.13 -28.09 -9.19
CA VAL A 1017 -4.19 -28.77 -8.42
C VAL A 1017 -3.76 -30.18 -8.09
N VAL A 1018 -3.97 -30.62 -6.86
CA VAL A 1018 -3.80 -32.01 -6.44
C VAL A 1018 -5.11 -32.57 -5.93
N PHE A 1019 -5.49 -33.79 -6.32
CA PHE A 1019 -6.70 -34.45 -5.85
C PHE A 1019 -6.54 -35.97 -5.82
N GLY A 1020 -7.28 -36.63 -4.94
CA GLY A 1020 -7.36 -38.09 -4.85
C GLY A 1020 -8.65 -38.68 -5.40
N SER A 1021 -8.68 -39.98 -5.65
CA SER A 1021 -9.88 -40.70 -6.09
C SER A 1021 -9.98 -42.12 -5.50
N HIS A 1022 -11.15 -42.73 -5.63
CA HIS A 1022 -11.42 -44.07 -5.08
C HIS A 1022 -10.69 -45.22 -5.77
N ASP A 1023 -10.09 -44.98 -6.93
CA ASP A 1023 -9.19 -45.91 -7.61
C ASP A 1023 -7.84 -46.05 -6.90
N GLY A 1024 -7.60 -45.23 -5.88
CA GLY A 1024 -6.39 -45.21 -5.08
C GLY A 1024 -5.27 -44.36 -5.66
N MET A 1025 -5.59 -43.51 -6.63
CA MET A 1025 -4.62 -42.62 -7.26
C MET A 1025 -4.66 -41.22 -6.65
N LEU A 1026 -3.49 -40.65 -6.40
CA LEU A 1026 -3.27 -39.22 -6.19
C LEU A 1026 -2.79 -38.60 -7.51
N ARG A 1027 -3.40 -37.52 -7.95
CA ARG A 1027 -3.09 -36.88 -9.24
C ARG A 1027 -2.79 -35.41 -9.06
N LYS A 1028 -1.86 -34.90 -9.86
CA LYS A 1028 -1.67 -33.47 -10.08
C LYS A 1028 -2.11 -33.09 -11.47
N VAL A 1029 -2.90 -32.04 -11.58
CA VAL A 1029 -3.38 -31.50 -12.86
C VAL A 1029 -3.15 -30.02 -12.96
N ASN A 1030 -3.04 -29.52 -14.19
CA ASN A 1030 -3.04 -28.10 -14.47
C ASN A 1030 -4.48 -27.57 -14.43
N SER A 1031 -4.79 -26.60 -13.57
CA SER A 1031 -6.15 -26.04 -13.44
C SER A 1031 -6.66 -25.35 -14.70
N ARG A 1032 -5.78 -24.81 -15.56
CA ARG A 1032 -6.18 -24.08 -16.76
C ARG A 1032 -6.53 -25.02 -17.90
N THR A 1033 -5.74 -26.07 -18.10
CA THR A 1033 -5.88 -26.98 -19.25
C THR A 1033 -6.57 -28.30 -18.90
N GLY A 1034 -6.62 -28.67 -17.63
CA GLY A 1034 -7.02 -30.01 -17.17
C GLY A 1034 -5.98 -31.09 -17.45
N GLU A 1035 -4.78 -30.73 -17.91
CA GLU A 1035 -3.73 -31.69 -18.28
C GLU A 1035 -3.16 -32.38 -17.05
N LEU A 1036 -3.04 -33.71 -17.12
CA LEU A 1036 -2.43 -34.53 -16.07
C LEU A 1036 -0.91 -34.34 -16.05
N VAL A 1037 -0.38 -33.86 -14.93
CA VAL A 1037 1.06 -33.66 -14.70
C VAL A 1037 1.72 -34.95 -14.23
N TRP A 1038 1.14 -35.59 -13.21
CA TRP A 1038 1.56 -36.89 -12.71
C TRP A 1038 0.40 -37.60 -11.99
N ALA A 1039 0.52 -38.92 -11.85
CA ALA A 1039 -0.40 -39.75 -11.12
C ALA A 1039 0.37 -40.82 -10.34
N THR A 1040 0.04 -40.99 -9.06
CA THR A 1040 0.72 -41.90 -8.13
C THR A 1040 -0.29 -42.84 -7.51
N ASN A 1041 0.00 -44.14 -7.55
CA ASN A 1041 -0.84 -45.16 -6.91
C ASN A 1041 -0.48 -45.29 -5.43
N LEU A 1042 -1.46 -45.07 -4.56
CA LEU A 1042 -1.34 -45.19 -3.10
C LEU A 1042 -1.92 -46.52 -2.58
N ASN A 1043 -2.28 -47.46 -3.46
CA ASN A 1043 -2.77 -48.80 -3.10
C ASN A 1043 -3.98 -48.83 -2.15
N GLY A 1044 -4.79 -47.78 -2.10
CA GLY A 1044 -6.00 -47.71 -1.27
C GLY A 1044 -6.88 -46.51 -1.64
N ALA A 1045 -8.20 -46.65 -1.56
CA ALA A 1045 -9.12 -45.59 -1.98
C ALA A 1045 -8.92 -44.30 -1.16
N VAL A 1046 -8.89 -43.16 -1.86
CA VAL A 1046 -8.63 -41.83 -1.26
C VAL A 1046 -9.93 -41.05 -1.11
N PHE A 1047 -10.43 -40.97 0.13
CA PHE A 1047 -11.57 -40.12 0.50
C PHE A 1047 -11.12 -38.76 1.04
N ALA A 1048 -9.99 -38.76 1.73
CA ALA A 1048 -9.37 -37.60 2.33
C ALA A 1048 -8.89 -36.61 1.26
N SER A 1049 -9.06 -35.32 1.51
CA SER A 1049 -8.52 -34.28 0.63
C SER A 1049 -7.03 -34.09 0.87
N PRO A 1050 -6.19 -33.98 -0.16
CA PRO A 1050 -4.76 -33.78 0.00
C PRO A 1050 -4.44 -32.41 0.60
N THR A 1051 -3.36 -32.35 1.37
CA THR A 1051 -2.80 -31.13 1.94
C THR A 1051 -1.40 -30.93 1.38
N VAL A 1052 -1.11 -29.76 0.79
CA VAL A 1052 0.23 -29.44 0.27
C VAL A 1052 0.97 -28.57 1.28
N VAL A 1053 2.18 -28.96 1.65
CA VAL A 1053 3.02 -28.29 2.64
C VAL A 1053 4.43 -28.04 2.12
N ARG A 1054 5.10 -27.04 2.71
CA ARG A 1054 6.50 -26.73 2.46
C ARG A 1054 7.35 -27.35 3.55
N LEU A 1055 8.27 -28.23 3.18
CA LEU A 1055 9.27 -28.75 4.09
C LEU A 1055 10.51 -27.85 4.04
N ILE A 1056 10.88 -27.23 5.16
CA ILE A 1056 12.04 -26.35 5.31
C ILE A 1056 13.04 -27.03 6.25
N ALA A 1057 14.28 -27.22 5.80
CA ALA A 1057 15.35 -27.66 6.69
C ALA A 1057 15.88 -26.47 7.51
N GLU A 1058 16.16 -26.66 8.80
CA GLU A 1058 16.57 -25.58 9.73
C GLU A 1058 17.78 -24.74 9.28
N ASP A 1059 18.68 -25.32 8.47
CA ASP A 1059 19.91 -24.66 7.96
C ASP A 1059 19.82 -24.19 6.49
N ALA A 1060 18.67 -24.38 5.81
CA ALA A 1060 18.52 -24.03 4.39
C ALA A 1060 18.03 -22.58 4.19
N THR A 1061 18.66 -21.85 3.27
CA THR A 1061 18.11 -20.60 2.75
C THR A 1061 16.76 -20.88 2.07
N ASN A 1062 15.80 -19.95 2.16
CA ASN A 1062 14.41 -20.08 1.64
C ASN A 1062 14.27 -20.50 0.14
N GLN A 1063 15.37 -20.69 -0.60
CA GLN A 1063 15.40 -21.09 -2.00
C GLN A 1063 15.40 -22.62 -2.23
N ASP A 1064 15.71 -23.44 -1.21
CA ASP A 1064 15.77 -24.91 -1.31
C ASP A 1064 14.67 -25.61 -0.47
N SER A 1065 13.42 -25.15 -0.55
CA SER A 1065 12.29 -25.81 0.13
C SER A 1065 11.57 -26.79 -0.79
N ASP A 1066 11.45 -28.05 -0.39
CA ASP A 1066 10.67 -29.05 -1.12
C ASP A 1066 9.18 -28.95 -0.75
N LEU A 1067 8.31 -28.99 -1.76
CA LEU A 1067 6.87 -29.11 -1.58
C LEU A 1067 6.46 -30.58 -1.52
N VAL A 1068 5.62 -30.92 -0.56
CA VAL A 1068 5.15 -32.28 -0.33
C VAL A 1068 3.64 -32.30 -0.19
N CYS A 1069 3.00 -33.25 -0.88
CA CYS A 1069 1.58 -33.52 -0.80
C CYS A 1069 1.34 -34.64 0.23
N CYS A 1070 0.56 -34.37 1.27
CA CYS A 1070 0.17 -35.33 2.28
C CYS A 1070 -1.29 -35.74 2.12
N VAL A 1071 -1.59 -37.03 2.17
CA VAL A 1071 -2.94 -37.57 2.04
C VAL A 1071 -3.07 -38.91 2.77
N THR A 1072 -4.30 -39.26 3.19
CA THR A 1072 -4.61 -40.54 3.83
C THR A 1072 -5.44 -41.43 2.94
N THR A 1073 -5.27 -42.75 3.10
CA THR A 1073 -6.03 -43.77 2.38
C THR A 1073 -6.94 -44.55 3.33
N THR A 1074 -7.98 -45.17 2.77
CA THR A 1074 -8.89 -46.04 3.53
C THR A 1074 -8.25 -47.32 4.06
N THR A 1075 -7.05 -47.68 3.57
CA THR A 1075 -6.25 -48.80 4.11
C THR A 1075 -5.49 -48.42 5.38
N GLY A 1076 -5.60 -47.16 5.84
CA GLY A 1076 -4.94 -46.66 7.04
C GLY A 1076 -3.54 -46.10 6.80
N GLN A 1077 -3.16 -45.88 5.54
CA GLN A 1077 -1.88 -45.29 5.21
C GLN A 1077 -1.95 -43.76 5.24
N LEU A 1078 -0.90 -43.14 5.78
CA LEU A 1078 -0.60 -41.73 5.62
C LEU A 1078 0.58 -41.61 4.66
N CYS A 1079 0.35 -41.01 3.50
CA CYS A 1079 1.31 -40.94 2.40
C CYS A 1079 1.79 -39.49 2.20
N PHE A 1080 3.09 -39.35 1.96
CA PHE A 1080 3.75 -38.09 1.60
C PHE A 1080 4.40 -38.24 0.24
N CYS A 1081 3.95 -37.48 -0.74
CA CYS A 1081 4.43 -37.52 -2.12
C CYS A 1081 5.14 -36.23 -2.47
N ASN A 1082 6.24 -36.31 -3.21
CA ASN A 1082 6.90 -35.13 -3.77
C ASN A 1082 5.94 -34.41 -4.72
N GLU A 1083 5.73 -33.11 -4.53
CA GLU A 1083 4.78 -32.32 -5.33
C GLU A 1083 5.13 -32.27 -6.82
N ARG A 1084 6.42 -32.38 -7.16
CA ARG A 1084 6.92 -32.22 -8.53
C ARG A 1084 6.87 -33.51 -9.32
N THR A 1085 7.28 -34.62 -8.70
CA THR A 1085 7.42 -35.93 -9.36
C THR A 1085 6.27 -36.88 -9.06
N GLY A 1086 5.50 -36.62 -7.99
CA GLY A 1086 4.51 -37.56 -7.45
C GLY A 1086 5.11 -38.74 -6.70
N SER A 1087 6.44 -38.87 -6.61
CA SER A 1087 7.08 -40.03 -5.95
C SER A 1087 6.80 -40.04 -4.45
N ILE A 1088 6.45 -41.19 -3.90
CA ILE A 1088 6.25 -41.38 -2.45
C ILE A 1088 7.60 -41.20 -1.75
N ILE A 1089 7.66 -40.22 -0.84
CA ILE A 1089 8.83 -39.91 -0.01
C ILE A 1089 8.74 -40.66 1.32
N TYR A 1090 7.53 -40.74 1.89
CA TYR A 1090 7.26 -41.41 3.16
C TYR A 1090 5.85 -42.01 3.13
N GLN A 1091 5.70 -43.20 3.70
CA GLN A 1091 4.41 -43.85 3.91
C GLN A 1091 4.45 -44.65 5.21
N THR A 1092 3.35 -44.63 5.97
CA THR A 1092 3.19 -45.49 7.16
C THR A 1092 2.93 -46.95 6.74
N SER A 1093 3.24 -47.90 7.62
CA SER A 1093 3.00 -49.34 7.38
C SER A 1093 1.51 -49.65 7.23
N ASP A 1094 1.18 -50.63 6.38
CA ASP A 1094 -0.19 -51.10 6.16
C ASP A 1094 -0.85 -51.60 7.46
N SER A 1095 -2.02 -51.06 7.79
CA SER A 1095 -2.96 -51.72 8.68
C SER A 1095 -3.83 -52.67 7.85
N SER A 1096 -3.66 -53.97 8.06
CA SER A 1096 -4.61 -54.97 7.56
C SER A 1096 -5.97 -54.67 8.18
N GLY A 1097 -6.88 -54.05 7.42
CA GLY A 1097 -8.17 -53.52 7.86
C GLY A 1097 -9.21 -54.52 8.38
N GLU A 1098 -8.78 -55.58 9.07
CA GLU A 1098 -9.65 -56.42 9.89
C GLU A 1098 -9.62 -55.91 11.34
N ALA A 1099 -10.79 -55.53 11.86
CA ALA A 1099 -10.95 -55.16 13.25
C ALA A 1099 -10.56 -56.35 14.14
N LEU A 1100 -9.36 -56.32 14.71
CA LEU A 1100 -8.91 -57.31 15.68
C LEU A 1100 -9.73 -57.16 16.96
N SER A 1101 -10.67 -58.09 17.16
CA SER A 1101 -11.22 -58.39 18.47
C SER A 1101 -10.14 -59.10 19.29
N ASP A 1102 -9.32 -58.35 20.02
CA ASP A 1102 -8.80 -58.77 21.32
C ASP A 1102 -7.92 -57.66 21.93
N ALA A 1103 -8.34 -57.19 23.11
CA ALA A 1103 -7.60 -56.26 23.94
C ALA A 1103 -6.45 -57.00 24.63
N ASN A 1104 -5.20 -56.76 24.20
CA ASN A 1104 -3.97 -56.76 25.03
C ASN A 1104 -2.68 -56.77 24.19
N SER A 1105 -2.46 -55.76 23.35
CA SER A 1105 -1.11 -55.43 22.87
C SER A 1105 -0.93 -53.92 22.77
N ALA A 1106 -0.04 -53.37 23.60
CA ALA A 1106 0.26 -51.95 23.70
C ALA A 1106 1.28 -51.47 22.66
N GLU A 1107 1.49 -52.20 21.56
CA GLU A 1107 2.53 -51.93 20.55
C GLU A 1107 2.08 -52.20 19.10
N SER A 1108 0.81 -51.99 18.75
CA SER A 1108 0.40 -51.93 17.34
C SER A 1108 0.05 -50.50 16.93
N ASN A 1109 0.89 -49.86 16.11
CA ASN A 1109 0.65 -48.58 15.44
C ASN A 1109 -0.39 -48.71 14.31
N ASP A 1110 -1.52 -49.36 14.58
CA ASP A 1110 -2.60 -49.53 13.62
C ASP A 1110 -3.55 -48.31 13.68
N LEU A 1111 -3.57 -47.52 12.61
CA LEU A 1111 -4.41 -46.32 12.50
C LEU A 1111 -5.86 -46.64 12.10
N GLY A 1112 -6.10 -47.88 11.64
CA GLY A 1112 -7.36 -48.29 11.03
C GLY A 1112 -7.72 -47.45 9.79
N PRO A 1113 -8.96 -47.55 9.30
CA PRO A 1113 -9.39 -46.82 8.12
C PRO A 1113 -9.40 -45.30 8.35
N LEU A 1114 -8.76 -44.54 7.46
CA LEU A 1114 -8.67 -43.09 7.54
C LEU A 1114 -9.58 -42.42 6.50
N PHE A 1115 -10.48 -41.56 6.98
CA PHE A 1115 -11.42 -40.79 6.16
C PHE A 1115 -11.21 -39.28 6.34
N GLY A 1116 -10.86 -38.84 7.55
CA GLY A 1116 -10.41 -37.48 7.82
C GLY A 1116 -9.10 -37.18 7.10
N SER A 1117 -8.95 -35.94 6.64
CA SER A 1117 -7.73 -35.54 5.92
C SER A 1117 -6.72 -34.86 6.86
N PRO A 1118 -5.43 -35.15 6.69
CA PRO A 1118 -4.39 -34.76 7.63
C PRO A 1118 -4.17 -33.25 7.62
N VAL A 1119 -3.90 -32.67 8.79
CA VAL A 1119 -3.52 -31.26 8.93
C VAL A 1119 -2.11 -31.18 9.48
N LEU A 1120 -1.22 -30.52 8.74
CA LEU A 1120 0.17 -30.32 9.13
C LEU A 1120 0.41 -28.89 9.57
N ILE A 1121 1.10 -28.74 10.69
CA ILE A 1121 1.40 -27.45 11.29
C ILE A 1121 2.72 -27.52 12.05
N ASP A 1122 3.67 -26.65 11.69
CA ASP A 1122 5.05 -26.73 12.18
C ASP A 1122 5.56 -28.18 12.04
N ASN A 1123 5.91 -28.87 13.13
CA ASN A 1123 6.39 -30.26 13.07
C ASN A 1123 5.33 -31.29 13.42
N TRP A 1124 4.06 -30.89 13.45
CA TRP A 1124 2.94 -31.72 13.88
C TRP A 1124 2.07 -32.14 12.71
N CYS A 1125 1.73 -33.42 12.63
CA CYS A 1125 0.69 -33.96 11.77
C CYS A 1125 -0.49 -34.42 12.65
N LEU A 1126 -1.64 -33.80 12.45
CA LEU A 1126 -2.86 -34.02 13.21
C LEU A 1126 -3.86 -34.83 12.39
N LEU A 1127 -4.42 -35.88 13.00
CA LEU A 1127 -5.27 -36.83 12.28
C LEU A 1127 -6.33 -37.45 13.19
N GLY A 1128 -7.59 -37.41 12.75
CA GLY A 1128 -8.69 -38.17 13.33
C GLY A 1128 -8.80 -39.56 12.71
N THR A 1129 -9.06 -40.57 13.52
CA THR A 1129 -9.16 -41.97 13.05
C THR A 1129 -10.52 -42.58 13.36
N ARG A 1130 -10.83 -43.69 12.66
CA ARG A 1130 -11.97 -44.55 12.99
C ARG A 1130 -11.71 -45.51 14.15
N THR A 1131 -10.51 -45.48 14.72
CA THR A 1131 -10.17 -46.16 15.98
C THR A 1131 -10.56 -45.35 17.23
N ASN A 1132 -11.39 -44.30 17.06
CA ASN A 1132 -11.91 -43.38 18.08
C ASN A 1132 -10.92 -42.33 18.61
N TYR A 1133 -9.70 -42.32 18.10
CA TYR A 1133 -8.64 -41.46 18.61
C TYR A 1133 -8.32 -40.31 17.66
N PHE A 1134 -8.06 -39.15 18.25
CA PHE A 1134 -7.42 -38.02 17.60
C PHE A 1134 -5.93 -38.03 17.94
N TYR A 1135 -5.07 -38.13 16.92
CA TYR A 1135 -3.62 -38.26 17.08
C TYR A 1135 -2.89 -36.96 16.75
N GLY A 1136 -1.81 -36.72 17.50
CA GLY A 1136 -0.75 -35.78 17.15
C GLY A 1136 0.57 -36.51 16.93
N PHE A 1137 1.00 -36.57 15.67
CA PHE A 1137 2.31 -37.10 15.28
C PHE A 1137 3.32 -35.96 15.18
N GLU A 1138 4.49 -36.14 15.78
CA GLU A 1138 5.63 -35.26 15.63
C GLU A 1138 6.52 -35.79 14.50
N MET A 1139 6.90 -34.93 13.56
CA MET A 1139 7.88 -35.22 12.52
C MET A 1139 9.28 -35.07 13.11
N VAL A 1140 10.00 -36.18 13.24
CA VAL A 1140 11.33 -36.23 13.85
C VAL A 1140 12.36 -36.63 12.80
N SER A 1141 13.52 -35.96 12.80
CA SER A 1141 14.65 -36.33 11.94
C SER A 1141 15.27 -37.64 12.45
N THR A 1142 15.43 -38.63 11.56
CA THR A 1142 16.11 -39.87 11.91
C THR A 1142 17.60 -39.70 11.64
N THR A 1143 18.38 -39.56 12.70
CA THR A 1143 19.84 -39.69 12.63
C THR A 1143 20.17 -41.16 12.44
N PHE A 1144 20.75 -41.52 11.29
CA PHE A 1144 21.52 -42.76 11.15
C PHE A 1144 22.96 -42.55 11.63
#